data_AF-A0A2H6AJM4-F1
#
_entry.id   AF-A0A2H6AJM4-F1
#
_cell.length_a   1.000
_cell.length_b   1.000
_cell.length_c   1.000
_cell.angle_alpha   90.00
_cell.angle_beta   90.00
_cell.angle_gamma   90.00
#
_symmetry.space_group_name_H-M   'P 1'
#
loop_
_entity.id
_entity.type
_entity.pdbx_description
1 polymer ?
#
loop_
_entity_poly.entity_id
_entity_poly.type
_entity_poly.pdbx_seq_one_letter_code
_entity_poly.pdbx_strand_id
1 'polypeptide(L)'
;MLSFNVDKRGIGILKIGKGDKSKKGLSSNLFVELGNLIGEIEGGNYIRAVILTGEKDEEFIPDIDLEEFLKFSSEDDGRLFSLRAQDVLNRIERCRVPFLAAINGLCTGVGFEIALACSYKIASDNPRVAFGFPAVNLGLIPFAGGTQRLPRLIGISKALDVFLRGRLIGTAEALRLGLVDEVVPEEILLSIALERALMVSGGKRLKSKRFGFTRGLFEKNPLVRKILFSRAKKNLVDKRYVRSLAPLMILESVEVGMGASFNRGLHVESVYFGELVVSDVSRQLLKFFLSVDDVKREIIKQSGHIEPVKKIVVVGSDPLGSQFAIVAAEAGICVRLYDTDYKKIGEGLRNCYRYFKGKLKSGAITEFDMRRKLNLISYTCDYTGFRNADLVVETLFKDLEKRQEILKGIEPVAGKDTVLMLVTFSTPLSIISSVLSSWQGRVVGVRPFLPISNTGVVELIYQEDSPNSAIGTVVDFLRRTGILPVFVRDKEGFFATRVLLAYLFEALELLGEGAMVEQVDGAMIEFGFPKGPFALIDEIGLEFVSKVGKELCESLGERFKMPLLLDKMAREKNLEWGGFYNAEGKVNKSVYNLIEEKIVNDRLLKSDFKERLCLRMLSEAILCLEEGIIRNPRDGDVVSVLGLGFPVFLGGPFRYADSLGLGIILEKLEALSHRFGSRFAPSGLLKELVLERKRFYDA
;
A
#
# COMPACT_ATOMS: atom_id res chain seq x y z
N MET A 1 17.05 -23.95 -3.27
CA MET A 1 16.31 -22.89 -4.00
C MET A 1 16.72 -22.78 -5.47
N LEU A 2 17.76 -23.52 -5.88
CA LEU A 2 18.36 -23.43 -7.21
C LEU A 2 18.11 -24.73 -7.98
N SER A 3 17.76 -24.62 -9.25
CA SER A 3 17.75 -25.75 -10.20
C SER A 3 18.71 -25.40 -11.34
N PHE A 4 19.77 -26.18 -11.49
CA PHE A 4 20.80 -25.96 -12.50
C PHE A 4 20.92 -27.17 -13.43
N ASN A 5 20.76 -26.95 -14.73
CA ASN A 5 20.90 -27.99 -15.75
C ASN A 5 21.78 -27.49 -16.88
N VAL A 6 22.76 -28.28 -17.30
CA VAL A 6 23.66 -27.95 -18.41
C VAL A 6 23.30 -28.79 -19.63
N ASP A 7 23.11 -28.13 -20.77
CA ASP A 7 22.83 -28.83 -22.02
C ASP A 7 24.11 -29.38 -22.69
N LYS A 8 23.94 -30.18 -23.74
CA LYS A 8 25.05 -30.77 -24.52
C LYS A 8 25.97 -29.72 -25.18
N ARG A 9 25.53 -28.47 -25.27
CA ARG A 9 26.29 -27.35 -25.84
C ARG A 9 27.04 -26.57 -24.73
N GLY A 10 27.01 -27.03 -23.49
CA GLY A 10 27.66 -26.35 -22.37
C GLY A 10 26.93 -25.09 -21.92
N ILE A 11 25.65 -24.93 -22.26
CA ILE A 11 24.84 -23.81 -21.79
C ILE A 11 24.10 -24.26 -20.53
N GLY A 12 24.42 -23.64 -19.40
CA GLY A 12 23.74 -23.85 -18.13
C GLY A 12 22.45 -23.03 -18.05
N ILE A 13 21.36 -23.63 -17.60
CA ILE A 13 20.12 -22.93 -17.24
C ILE A 13 19.96 -23.02 -15.73
N LEU A 14 20.11 -21.88 -15.07
CA LEU A 14 19.90 -21.69 -13.64
C LEU A 14 18.50 -21.10 -13.42
N LYS A 15 17.63 -21.87 -12.77
CA LYS A 15 16.35 -21.38 -12.27
C LYS A 15 16.46 -21.09 -10.78
N ILE A 16 15.97 -19.92 -10.38
CA ILE A 16 15.88 -19.52 -8.97
C ILE A 16 14.40 -19.38 -8.61
N GLY A 17 14.02 -20.02 -7.52
CA GLY A 17 12.64 -20.01 -7.01
C GLY A 17 12.61 -20.39 -5.54
N LYS A 18 11.42 -20.33 -4.94
CA LYS A 18 11.24 -20.64 -3.50
C LYS A 18 11.54 -22.11 -3.18
N GLY A 19 11.51 -22.99 -4.19
CA GLY A 19 11.60 -24.45 -4.06
C GLY A 19 10.34 -25.06 -3.42
N ASP A 20 9.93 -24.52 -2.27
CA ASP A 20 8.64 -24.78 -1.64
C ASP A 20 7.70 -23.58 -1.87
N LYS A 21 6.59 -23.83 -2.57
CA LYS A 21 5.58 -22.81 -2.90
C LYS A 21 4.85 -22.25 -1.67
N SER A 22 4.96 -22.90 -0.51
CA SER A 22 4.35 -22.42 0.74
C SER A 22 5.14 -21.28 1.40
N LYS A 23 6.42 -21.09 1.06
CA LYS A 23 7.29 -20.04 1.63
C LYS A 23 6.92 -18.65 1.13
N LYS A 24 7.11 -17.62 1.97
CA LYS A 24 6.81 -16.22 1.59
C LYS A 24 7.90 -15.65 0.69
N GLY A 25 9.18 -15.97 0.93
CA GLY A 25 10.30 -15.56 0.09
C GLY A 25 11.44 -16.58 0.03
N LEU A 26 12.61 -16.12 -0.42
CA LEU A 26 13.86 -16.87 -0.40
C LEU A 26 14.48 -16.85 0.99
N SER A 27 15.19 -17.92 1.35
CA SER A 27 15.98 -17.97 2.58
C SER A 27 17.23 -17.11 2.47
N SER A 28 17.72 -16.59 3.60
CA SER A 28 19.02 -15.92 3.71
C SER A 28 20.21 -16.78 3.24
N ASN A 29 20.04 -18.11 3.16
CA ASN A 29 21.04 -19.03 2.62
C ASN A 29 21.20 -19.00 1.09
N LEU A 30 20.36 -18.24 0.36
CA LEU A 30 20.44 -18.12 -1.10
C LEU A 30 21.87 -17.86 -1.59
N PHE A 31 22.57 -16.91 -0.98
CA PHE A 31 23.92 -16.53 -1.41
C PHE A 31 24.98 -17.57 -1.05
N VAL A 32 24.74 -18.42 -0.06
CA VAL A 32 25.60 -19.57 0.22
C VAL A 32 25.45 -20.62 -0.88
N GLU A 33 24.21 -21.00 -1.20
CA GLU A 33 23.91 -21.95 -2.29
C GLU A 33 24.43 -21.44 -3.64
N LEU A 34 24.17 -20.16 -3.95
CA LEU A 34 24.59 -19.53 -5.20
C LEU A 34 26.12 -19.40 -5.28
N GLY A 35 26.78 -19.04 -4.17
CA GLY A 35 28.24 -18.97 -4.10
C GLY A 35 28.94 -20.31 -4.33
N ASN A 36 28.37 -21.41 -3.81
CA ASN A 36 28.85 -22.76 -4.06
C ASN A 36 28.69 -23.15 -5.54
N LEU A 37 27.50 -22.93 -6.11
CA LEU A 37 27.21 -23.21 -7.51
C LEU A 37 28.12 -22.40 -8.45
N ILE A 38 28.39 -21.13 -8.15
CA ILE A 38 29.34 -20.33 -8.94
C ILE A 38 30.75 -20.92 -8.85
N GLY A 39 31.15 -21.46 -7.70
CA GLY A 39 32.44 -22.14 -7.57
C GLY A 39 32.55 -23.37 -8.49
N GLU A 40 31.48 -24.14 -8.61
CA GLU A 40 31.40 -25.26 -9.55
C GLU A 40 31.45 -24.79 -11.01
N ILE A 41 30.77 -23.69 -11.34
CA ILE A 41 30.78 -23.10 -12.69
C ILE A 41 32.17 -22.55 -13.03
N GLU A 42 32.85 -21.90 -12.09
CA GLU A 42 34.20 -21.36 -12.27
C GLU A 42 35.25 -22.48 -12.45
N GLY A 43 35.08 -23.62 -11.78
CA GLY A 43 35.94 -24.80 -11.94
C GLY A 43 35.59 -25.70 -13.12
N GLY A 44 34.38 -25.56 -13.68
CA GLY A 44 33.84 -26.43 -14.73
C GLY A 44 34.24 -26.01 -16.14
N ASN A 45 35.20 -26.71 -16.76
CA ASN A 45 35.68 -26.39 -18.11
C ASN A 45 34.66 -26.62 -19.25
N TYR A 46 33.52 -27.27 -18.98
CA TYR A 46 32.51 -27.60 -19.99
C TYR A 46 31.36 -26.58 -20.07
N ILE A 47 31.25 -25.66 -19.11
CA ILE A 47 30.18 -24.65 -19.06
C ILE A 47 30.68 -23.39 -19.77
N ARG A 48 29.97 -22.99 -20.83
CA ARG A 48 30.37 -21.90 -21.74
C ARG A 48 29.54 -20.63 -21.60
N ALA A 49 28.34 -20.74 -21.04
CA ALA A 49 27.48 -19.61 -20.66
C ALA A 49 26.40 -20.09 -19.68
N VAL A 50 25.84 -19.18 -18.90
CA VAL A 50 24.73 -19.46 -17.98
C VAL A 50 23.56 -18.51 -18.25
N ILE A 51 22.36 -19.06 -18.36
CA ILE A 51 21.11 -18.33 -18.42
C ILE A 51 20.45 -18.42 -17.04
N LEU A 52 20.17 -17.28 -16.44
CA LEU A 52 19.46 -17.15 -15.18
C LEU A 52 18.01 -16.78 -15.46
N THR A 53 17.06 -17.56 -14.96
CA THR A 53 15.61 -17.30 -15.11
C THR A 53 14.83 -17.64 -13.85
N GLY A 54 13.59 -17.18 -13.75
CA GLY A 54 12.68 -17.51 -12.66
C GLY A 54 12.01 -18.86 -12.80
N GLU A 55 11.64 -19.47 -11.68
CA GLU A 55 10.87 -20.71 -11.63
C GLU A 55 9.36 -20.46 -11.91
N LYS A 56 8.99 -20.05 -13.14
CA LYS A 56 7.59 -19.87 -13.60
C LYS A 56 6.63 -19.20 -12.58
N ASP A 57 7.05 -18.09 -11.97
CA ASP A 57 6.24 -17.30 -11.03
C ASP A 57 5.79 -15.95 -11.63
N GLU A 58 4.99 -15.20 -10.86
CA GLU A 58 4.69 -13.77 -11.13
C GLU A 58 5.95 -12.88 -11.05
N GLU A 59 6.94 -13.35 -10.28
CA GLU A 59 8.23 -12.71 -10.06
C GLU A 59 9.33 -13.39 -10.90
N PHE A 60 10.37 -12.64 -11.28
CA PHE A 60 11.57 -13.18 -11.91
C PHE A 60 12.39 -13.98 -10.89
N ILE A 61 12.70 -13.38 -9.75
CA ILE A 61 13.30 -14.07 -8.61
C ILE A 61 12.59 -13.50 -7.38
N PRO A 62 11.97 -14.33 -6.54
CA PRO A 62 11.33 -13.86 -5.33
C PRO A 62 12.32 -13.14 -4.41
N ASP A 63 11.85 -12.13 -3.68
CA ASP A 63 12.72 -11.46 -2.72
C ASP A 63 13.09 -12.34 -1.52
N ILE A 64 14.09 -11.93 -0.74
CA ILE A 64 14.38 -12.56 0.55
C ILE A 64 13.16 -12.43 1.46
N ASP A 65 12.81 -13.51 2.15
CA ASP A 65 11.70 -13.51 3.09
C ASP A 65 11.95 -12.48 4.20
N LEU A 66 11.00 -11.57 4.43
CA LEU A 66 11.14 -10.52 5.44
C LEU A 66 11.30 -11.11 6.85
N GLU A 67 10.79 -12.32 7.10
CA GLU A 67 11.00 -13.03 8.36
C GLU A 67 12.48 -13.40 8.60
N GLU A 68 13.28 -13.57 7.54
CA GLU A 68 14.71 -13.82 7.66
C GLU A 68 15.44 -12.57 8.18
N PHE A 69 15.03 -11.37 7.75
CA PHE A 69 15.60 -10.12 8.25
C PHE A 69 15.26 -9.87 9.72
N LEU A 70 14.07 -10.30 10.17
CA LEU A 70 13.70 -10.20 11.59
C LEU A 70 14.54 -11.09 12.51
N LYS A 71 15.25 -12.10 11.97
CA LYS A 71 16.18 -12.95 12.74
C LYS A 71 17.53 -12.27 13.00
N PHE A 72 17.85 -11.18 12.30
CA PHE A 72 19.09 -10.45 12.53
C PHE A 72 19.01 -9.73 13.88
N SER A 73 19.94 -10.10 14.76
CA SER A 73 19.97 -9.62 16.15
C SER A 73 20.90 -8.41 16.30
N SER A 74 21.84 -8.25 15.38
CA SER A 74 22.85 -7.18 15.40
C SER A 74 23.08 -6.57 14.02
N GLU A 75 23.68 -5.38 13.99
CA GLU A 75 24.11 -4.73 12.75
C GLU A 75 25.12 -5.58 11.97
N ASP A 76 25.97 -6.30 12.69
CA ASP A 76 26.98 -7.19 12.10
C ASP A 76 26.35 -8.37 11.36
N ASP A 77 25.23 -8.93 11.85
CA ASP A 77 24.49 -9.99 11.14
C ASP A 77 24.06 -9.51 9.74
N GLY A 78 23.41 -8.33 9.70
CA GLY A 78 22.96 -7.71 8.46
C GLY A 78 24.13 -7.35 7.54
N ARG A 79 25.21 -6.80 8.10
CA ARG A 79 26.40 -6.43 7.33
C ARG A 79 27.09 -7.66 6.73
N LEU A 80 27.28 -8.74 7.49
CA LEU A 80 27.89 -9.98 7.01
C LEU A 80 27.03 -10.63 5.92
N PHE A 81 25.71 -10.58 6.06
CA PHE A 81 24.78 -11.02 5.03
C PHE A 81 24.97 -10.20 3.73
N SER A 82 25.00 -8.87 3.81
CA SER A 82 25.22 -7.99 2.67
C SER A 82 26.60 -8.23 2.02
N LEU A 83 27.68 -8.32 2.79
CA LEU A 83 29.02 -8.59 2.28
C LEU A 83 29.08 -9.91 1.49
N ARG A 84 28.44 -10.97 1.99
CA ARG A 84 28.33 -12.26 1.29
C ARG A 84 27.56 -12.11 -0.02
N ALA A 85 26.43 -11.43 0.00
CA ALA A 85 25.63 -11.18 -1.19
C ALA A 85 26.43 -10.41 -2.26
N GLN A 86 27.13 -9.35 -1.85
CA GLN A 86 27.98 -8.54 -2.71
C GLN A 86 29.13 -9.36 -3.31
N ASP A 87 29.81 -10.21 -2.53
CA ASP A 87 30.89 -11.08 -3.01
C ASP A 87 30.38 -12.01 -4.12
N VAL A 88 29.26 -12.68 -3.87
CA VAL A 88 28.63 -13.59 -4.84
C VAL A 88 28.26 -12.87 -6.14
N LEU A 89 27.65 -11.70 -6.06
CA LEU A 89 27.29 -10.94 -7.27
C LEU A 89 28.52 -10.36 -7.99
N ASN A 90 29.58 -10.01 -7.26
CA ASN A 90 30.85 -9.62 -7.87
C ASN A 90 31.51 -10.79 -8.62
N ARG A 91 31.38 -12.02 -8.11
CA ARG A 91 31.84 -13.23 -8.80
C ARG A 91 31.06 -13.47 -10.08
N ILE A 92 29.73 -13.33 -10.06
CA ILE A 92 28.89 -13.38 -11.29
C ILE A 92 29.37 -12.36 -12.32
N GLU A 93 29.55 -11.11 -11.91
CA GLU A 93 29.93 -10.01 -12.81
C GLU A 93 31.33 -10.19 -13.43
N ARG A 94 32.26 -10.80 -12.69
CA ARG A 94 33.65 -11.04 -13.11
C ARG A 94 33.89 -12.43 -13.69
N CYS A 95 32.89 -13.30 -13.69
CA CYS A 95 33.03 -14.68 -14.14
C CYS A 95 33.44 -14.71 -15.61
N ARG A 96 34.37 -15.62 -15.96
CA ARG A 96 34.74 -15.86 -17.36
C ARG A 96 33.59 -16.48 -18.15
N VAL A 97 32.75 -17.26 -17.48
CA VAL A 97 31.51 -17.80 -18.03
C VAL A 97 30.46 -16.68 -17.98
N PRO A 98 29.93 -16.22 -19.12
CA PRO A 98 28.96 -15.12 -19.16
C PRO A 98 27.61 -15.54 -18.57
N PHE A 99 27.05 -14.69 -17.72
CA PHE A 99 25.69 -14.84 -17.18
C PHE A 99 24.72 -13.93 -17.94
N LEU A 100 23.60 -14.49 -18.39
CA LEU A 100 22.51 -13.80 -19.08
C LEU A 100 21.23 -13.91 -18.25
N ALA A 101 20.58 -12.79 -17.92
CA ALA A 101 19.30 -12.79 -17.23
C ALA A 101 18.14 -12.85 -18.25
N ALA A 102 17.32 -13.89 -18.16
CA ALA A 102 16.08 -14.06 -18.92
C ALA A 102 14.89 -13.78 -17.99
N ILE A 103 14.43 -12.53 -18.01
CA ILE A 103 13.54 -11.91 -17.02
C ILE A 103 12.08 -12.13 -17.42
N ASN A 104 11.45 -13.12 -16.79
CA ASN A 104 10.10 -13.61 -17.11
C ASN A 104 8.98 -13.07 -16.20
N GLY A 105 9.32 -12.26 -15.20
CA GLY A 105 8.37 -11.73 -14.21
C GLY A 105 8.86 -10.43 -13.56
N LEU A 106 8.16 -9.98 -12.52
CA LEU A 106 8.53 -8.80 -11.74
C LEU A 106 9.97 -8.93 -11.22
N CYS A 107 10.81 -7.93 -11.51
CA CYS A 107 12.25 -7.96 -11.24
C CYS A 107 12.61 -6.85 -10.25
N THR A 108 12.36 -7.11 -8.96
CA THR A 108 12.59 -6.16 -7.87
C THR A 108 13.57 -6.70 -6.84
N GLY A 109 14.10 -5.82 -5.99
CA GLY A 109 14.90 -6.22 -4.83
C GLY A 109 16.08 -7.11 -5.22
N VAL A 110 16.25 -8.25 -4.55
CA VAL A 110 17.36 -9.19 -4.82
C VAL A 110 17.39 -9.67 -6.27
N GLY A 111 16.23 -9.90 -6.89
CA GLY A 111 16.13 -10.36 -8.27
C GLY A 111 16.69 -9.35 -9.25
N PHE A 112 16.49 -8.06 -8.94
CA PHE A 112 17.04 -6.98 -9.72
C PHE A 112 18.55 -6.82 -9.51
N GLU A 113 19.06 -6.98 -8.28
CA GLU A 113 20.50 -6.94 -8.02
C GLU A 113 21.25 -8.05 -8.77
N ILE A 114 20.68 -9.27 -8.78
CA ILE A 114 21.20 -10.40 -9.55
C ILE A 114 21.19 -10.09 -11.05
N ALA A 115 20.08 -9.56 -11.58
CA ALA A 115 20.00 -9.18 -12.99
C ALA A 115 21.04 -8.10 -13.37
N LEU A 116 21.30 -7.13 -12.47
CA LEU A 116 22.31 -6.09 -12.68
C LEU A 116 23.74 -6.65 -12.72
N ALA A 117 24.02 -7.74 -11.99
CA ALA A 117 25.31 -8.43 -12.04
C ALA A 117 25.52 -9.24 -13.33
N CYS A 118 24.44 -9.60 -14.05
CA CYS A 118 24.51 -10.34 -15.31
C CYS A 118 25.00 -9.46 -16.47
N SER A 119 25.78 -10.07 -17.37
CA SER A 119 26.39 -9.39 -18.52
C SER A 119 25.39 -8.96 -19.59
N TYR A 120 24.25 -9.67 -19.70
CA TYR A 120 23.19 -9.39 -20.67
C TYR A 120 21.82 -9.61 -20.03
N LYS A 121 20.83 -8.78 -20.35
CA LYS A 121 19.48 -8.84 -19.78
C LYS A 121 18.44 -8.82 -20.90
N ILE A 122 17.57 -9.83 -20.92
CA ILE A 122 16.47 -9.99 -21.86
C ILE A 122 15.19 -10.06 -21.03
N ALA A 123 14.21 -9.22 -21.35
CA ALA A 123 12.95 -9.17 -20.62
C ALA A 123 11.77 -9.62 -21.48
N SER A 124 10.79 -10.25 -20.84
CA SER A 124 9.46 -10.44 -21.45
C SER A 124 8.77 -9.08 -21.63
N ASP A 125 7.94 -8.92 -22.67
CA ASP A 125 7.08 -7.76 -22.91
C ASP A 125 5.78 -7.78 -22.09
N ASN A 126 5.58 -8.82 -21.27
CA ASN A 126 4.43 -8.95 -20.39
C ASN A 126 4.30 -7.70 -19.48
N PRO A 127 3.12 -7.04 -19.42
CA PRO A 127 2.92 -5.84 -18.61
C PRO A 127 3.23 -5.97 -17.11
N ARG A 128 3.23 -7.19 -16.57
CA ARG A 128 3.61 -7.46 -15.16
C ARG A 128 5.11 -7.29 -14.89
N VAL A 129 5.94 -7.35 -15.93
CA VAL A 129 7.39 -7.22 -15.83
C VAL A 129 7.74 -5.76 -15.58
N ALA A 130 8.31 -5.50 -14.41
CA ALA A 130 8.80 -4.18 -14.04
C ALA A 130 10.08 -4.31 -13.20
N PHE A 131 10.84 -3.22 -13.11
CA PHE A 131 12.16 -3.18 -12.50
C PHE A 131 12.26 -2.11 -11.43
N GLY A 132 12.76 -2.43 -10.24
CA GLY A 132 12.96 -1.40 -9.23
C GLY A 132 13.42 -1.90 -7.87
N PHE A 133 13.59 -0.94 -6.95
CA PHE A 133 14.06 -1.18 -5.59
C PHE A 133 13.05 -0.65 -4.57
N PRO A 134 12.04 -1.45 -4.18
CA PRO A 134 11.04 -1.03 -3.19
C PRO A 134 11.60 -1.02 -1.75
N ALA A 135 12.86 -1.38 -1.54
CA ALA A 135 13.52 -1.47 -0.23
C ALA A 135 13.34 -0.23 0.65
N VAL A 136 13.31 0.98 0.06
CA VAL A 136 13.09 2.22 0.81
C VAL A 136 11.75 2.25 1.55
N ASN A 137 10.72 1.58 1.02
CA ASN A 137 9.41 1.48 1.65
C ASN A 137 9.42 0.56 2.89
N LEU A 138 10.44 -0.30 3.00
CA LEU A 138 10.72 -1.15 4.16
C LEU A 138 11.70 -0.50 5.14
N GLY A 139 12.14 0.75 4.90
CA GLY A 139 13.20 1.38 5.67
C GLY A 139 14.58 0.80 5.38
N LEU A 140 14.75 0.10 4.26
CA LEU A 140 15.98 -0.58 3.89
C LEU A 140 16.67 0.08 2.68
N ILE A 141 17.91 -0.35 2.46
CA ILE A 141 18.75 -0.04 1.30
C ILE A 141 18.98 -1.35 0.50
N PRO A 142 19.18 -1.30 -0.84
CA PRO A 142 19.73 -2.45 -1.56
C PRO A 142 21.01 -2.96 -0.90
N PHE A 143 21.25 -4.26 -0.91
CA PHE A 143 22.28 -4.86 -0.05
C PHE A 143 23.30 -5.71 -0.81
N ALA A 144 23.14 -5.91 -2.12
CA ALA A 144 24.00 -6.75 -2.94
C ALA A 144 24.70 -5.97 -4.08
N GLY A 145 24.82 -4.65 -3.94
CA GLY A 145 25.50 -3.75 -4.87
C GLY A 145 24.60 -2.98 -5.82
N GLY A 146 23.28 -3.00 -5.62
CA GLY A 146 22.30 -2.25 -6.38
C GLY A 146 22.59 -0.75 -6.38
N THR A 147 22.97 -0.18 -5.22
CA THR A 147 23.35 1.25 -5.10
C THR A 147 24.57 1.61 -5.94
N GLN A 148 25.34 0.61 -6.35
CA GLN A 148 26.55 0.80 -7.13
C GLN A 148 26.36 0.51 -8.61
N ARG A 149 25.63 -0.55 -8.96
CA ARG A 149 25.44 -0.98 -10.36
C ARG A 149 24.43 -0.11 -11.10
N LEU A 150 23.28 0.20 -10.48
CA LEU A 150 22.21 0.92 -11.16
C LEU A 150 22.62 2.35 -11.59
N PRO A 151 23.22 3.20 -10.72
CA PRO A 151 23.66 4.55 -11.14
C PRO A 151 24.69 4.53 -12.26
N ARG A 152 25.54 3.50 -12.32
CA ARG A 152 26.54 3.32 -13.38
C ARG A 152 25.92 2.87 -14.70
N LEU A 153 24.76 2.22 -14.66
CA LEU A 153 24.04 1.74 -15.83
C LEU A 153 23.13 2.80 -16.45
N ILE A 154 22.31 3.47 -15.64
CA ILE A 154 21.25 4.38 -16.11
C ILE A 154 21.45 5.86 -15.73
N GLY A 155 22.55 6.18 -15.05
CA GLY A 155 22.86 7.52 -14.53
C GLY A 155 22.34 7.75 -13.11
N ILE A 156 22.98 8.67 -12.39
CA ILE A 156 22.73 8.97 -10.97
C ILE A 156 21.32 9.51 -10.78
N SER A 157 20.90 10.49 -11.59
CA SER A 157 19.59 11.12 -11.41
C SER A 157 18.43 10.12 -11.54
N LYS A 158 18.53 9.19 -12.50
CA LYS A 158 17.50 8.17 -12.73
C LYS A 158 17.56 7.05 -11.69
N ALA A 159 18.75 6.64 -11.27
CA ALA A 159 18.88 5.67 -10.20
C ALA A 159 18.33 6.19 -8.86
N LEU A 160 18.62 7.45 -8.50
CA LEU A 160 18.05 8.07 -7.30
C LEU A 160 16.52 8.18 -7.37
N ASP A 161 15.93 8.39 -8.55
CA ASP A 161 14.46 8.36 -8.73
C ASP A 161 13.88 6.96 -8.45
N VAL A 162 14.57 5.90 -8.89
CA VAL A 162 14.20 4.50 -8.59
C VAL A 162 14.31 4.21 -7.10
N PHE A 163 15.44 4.56 -6.47
CA PHE A 163 15.67 4.24 -5.06
C PHE A 163 14.79 5.06 -4.11
N LEU A 164 14.81 6.39 -4.22
CA LEU A 164 14.22 7.28 -3.22
C LEU A 164 12.69 7.33 -3.29
N ARG A 165 12.09 6.86 -4.39
CA ARG A 165 10.63 6.75 -4.55
C ARG A 165 10.13 5.31 -4.56
N GLY A 166 11.02 4.32 -4.51
CA GLY A 166 10.67 2.92 -4.75
C GLY A 166 9.97 2.70 -6.09
N ARG A 167 10.27 3.52 -7.11
CA ARG A 167 9.55 3.52 -8.40
C ARG A 167 9.89 2.25 -9.18
N LEU A 168 8.84 1.63 -9.73
CA LEU A 168 8.98 0.57 -10.72
C LEU A 168 9.07 1.15 -12.14
N ILE A 169 10.01 0.63 -12.93
CA ILE A 169 10.23 0.96 -14.34
C ILE A 169 9.63 -0.17 -15.19
N GLY A 170 8.70 0.14 -16.10
CA GLY A 170 8.17 -0.84 -17.05
C GLY A 170 9.14 -1.19 -18.18
N THR A 171 8.91 -2.29 -18.88
CA THR A 171 9.77 -2.86 -19.94
C THR A 171 10.15 -1.86 -21.04
N ALA A 172 9.20 -1.05 -21.51
CA ALA A 172 9.45 -0.05 -22.55
C ALA A 172 10.44 1.04 -22.10
N GLU A 173 10.29 1.54 -20.86
CA GLU A 173 11.24 2.50 -20.29
C GLU A 173 12.58 1.82 -19.98
N ALA A 174 12.57 0.59 -19.48
CA ALA A 174 13.78 -0.19 -19.19
C ALA A 174 14.65 -0.37 -20.44
N LEU A 175 14.06 -0.71 -21.58
CA LEU A 175 14.78 -0.84 -22.85
C LEU A 175 15.37 0.50 -23.32
N ARG A 176 14.60 1.58 -23.20
CA ARG A 176 15.06 2.94 -23.57
C ARG A 176 16.21 3.43 -22.69
N LEU A 177 16.18 3.09 -21.40
CA LEU A 177 17.23 3.44 -20.44
C LEU A 177 18.47 2.55 -20.57
N GLY A 178 18.44 1.49 -21.39
CA GLY A 178 19.53 0.50 -21.43
C GLY A 178 19.62 -0.34 -20.16
N LEU A 179 18.52 -0.41 -19.40
CA LEU A 179 18.43 -1.26 -18.22
C LEU A 179 18.33 -2.73 -18.61
N VAL A 180 17.59 -3.02 -19.68
CA VAL A 180 17.55 -4.30 -20.37
C VAL A 180 18.05 -4.12 -21.80
N ASP A 181 18.66 -5.16 -22.36
CA ASP A 181 19.26 -5.12 -23.68
C ASP A 181 18.24 -5.46 -24.78
N GLU A 182 17.30 -6.37 -24.49
CA GLU A 182 16.23 -6.81 -25.40
C GLU A 182 14.90 -7.01 -24.64
N VAL A 183 13.79 -6.77 -25.35
CA VAL A 183 12.43 -7.07 -24.89
C VAL A 183 11.75 -7.94 -25.94
N VAL A 184 11.18 -9.07 -25.54
CA VAL A 184 10.60 -10.09 -26.45
C VAL A 184 9.30 -10.67 -25.86
N PRO A 185 8.42 -11.27 -26.68
CA PRO A 185 7.27 -12.01 -26.17
C PRO A 185 7.67 -13.11 -25.17
N GLU A 186 6.87 -13.29 -24.12
CA GLU A 186 7.15 -14.24 -23.03
C GLU A 186 7.39 -15.66 -23.55
N GLU A 187 6.64 -16.08 -24.57
CA GLU A 187 6.65 -17.43 -25.14
C GLU A 187 8.00 -17.79 -25.77
N ILE A 188 8.75 -16.79 -26.25
CA ILE A 188 10.04 -17.00 -26.92
C ILE A 188 11.23 -16.57 -26.07
N LEU A 189 11.02 -16.03 -24.86
CA LEU A 189 12.07 -15.47 -24.00
C LEU A 189 13.25 -16.42 -23.80
N LEU A 190 12.99 -17.67 -23.41
CA LEU A 190 14.05 -18.66 -23.17
C LEU A 190 14.77 -19.07 -24.46
N SER A 191 14.05 -19.14 -25.59
CA SER A 191 14.65 -19.48 -26.88
C SER A 191 15.64 -18.41 -27.34
N ILE A 192 15.28 -17.13 -27.19
CA ILE A 192 16.14 -15.99 -27.48
C ILE A 192 17.33 -15.95 -26.51
N ALA A 193 17.11 -16.19 -25.22
CA ALA A 193 18.20 -16.26 -24.25
C ALA A 193 19.22 -17.35 -24.59
N LEU A 194 18.75 -18.51 -25.05
CA LEU A 194 19.59 -19.62 -25.54
C LEU A 194 20.41 -19.22 -26.78
N GLU A 195 19.78 -18.55 -27.74
CA GLU A 195 20.45 -18.04 -28.92
C GLU A 195 21.57 -17.05 -28.54
N ARG A 196 21.30 -16.11 -27.63
CA ARG A 196 22.27 -15.12 -27.15
C ARG A 196 23.40 -15.77 -26.35
N ALA A 197 23.10 -16.74 -25.50
CA ALA A 197 24.10 -17.49 -24.74
C ALA A 197 25.06 -18.23 -25.68
N LEU A 198 24.54 -18.87 -26.73
CA LEU A 198 25.37 -19.51 -27.76
C LEU A 198 26.27 -18.50 -28.49
N MET A 199 25.76 -17.32 -28.83
CA MET A 199 26.58 -16.28 -29.46
C MET A 199 27.75 -15.82 -28.57
N VAL A 200 27.50 -15.55 -27.28
CA VAL A 200 28.57 -15.10 -26.36
C VAL A 200 29.56 -16.24 -26.10
N SER A 201 29.08 -17.48 -25.99
CA SER A 201 29.96 -18.65 -25.84
C SER A 201 30.90 -18.84 -27.03
N GLY A 202 30.51 -18.39 -28.23
CA GLY A 202 31.33 -18.38 -29.44
C GLY A 202 32.27 -17.16 -29.56
N GLY A 203 32.45 -16.37 -28.49
CA GLY A 203 33.34 -15.20 -28.46
C GLY A 203 32.73 -13.93 -29.05
N LYS A 204 31.45 -13.93 -29.45
CA LYS A 204 30.79 -12.74 -30.00
C LYS A 204 30.44 -11.78 -28.87
N ARG A 205 30.92 -10.53 -28.97
CA ARG A 205 30.53 -9.46 -28.05
C ARG A 205 29.12 -8.97 -28.40
N LEU A 206 28.15 -9.21 -27.53
CA LEU A 206 26.81 -8.65 -27.69
C LEU A 206 26.86 -7.12 -27.55
N LYS A 207 26.15 -6.42 -28.45
CA LYS A 207 26.02 -4.96 -28.38
C LYS A 207 24.99 -4.62 -27.31
N SER A 208 25.47 -4.12 -26.17
CA SER A 208 24.60 -3.52 -25.15
C SER A 208 24.40 -2.04 -25.46
N LYS A 209 23.14 -1.59 -25.55
CA LYS A 209 22.80 -0.17 -25.69
C LYS A 209 22.94 0.51 -24.32
N ARG A 210 24.19 0.83 -23.93
CA ARG A 210 24.42 1.63 -22.71
C ARG A 210 23.88 3.05 -22.93
N PHE A 211 23.17 3.56 -21.94
CA PHE A 211 22.51 4.86 -21.99
C PHE A 211 23.47 6.01 -22.36
N GLY A 212 22.89 6.99 -23.06
CA GLY A 212 23.49 8.19 -23.68
C GLY A 212 24.86 8.64 -23.16
N PHE A 213 25.85 8.53 -24.05
CA PHE A 213 27.21 9.06 -23.90
C PHE A 213 27.22 10.51 -23.38
N THR A 214 26.28 11.35 -23.81
CA THR A 214 26.18 12.77 -23.44
C THR A 214 25.77 13.03 -21.99
N ARG A 215 24.82 12.25 -21.43
CA ARG A 215 24.31 12.47 -20.06
C ARG A 215 25.22 11.83 -19.00
N GLY A 216 25.77 10.66 -19.31
CA GLY A 216 26.82 10.04 -18.49
C GLY A 216 28.12 10.84 -18.45
N LEU A 217 28.45 11.61 -19.51
CA LEU A 217 29.59 12.54 -19.47
C LEU A 217 29.36 13.74 -18.55
N PHE A 218 28.13 14.29 -18.51
CA PHE A 218 27.80 15.42 -17.63
C PHE A 218 27.88 15.01 -16.16
N GLU A 219 27.34 13.84 -15.80
CA GLU A 219 27.39 13.29 -14.44
C GLU A 219 28.78 12.76 -14.04
N LYS A 220 29.74 12.62 -14.97
CA LYS A 220 31.14 12.33 -14.63
C LYS A 220 31.85 13.55 -14.02
N ASN A 221 31.38 14.77 -14.28
CA ASN A 221 31.97 15.97 -13.72
C ASN A 221 31.75 16.04 -12.19
N PRO A 222 32.81 16.12 -11.36
CA PRO A 222 32.69 16.19 -9.90
C PRO A 222 31.82 17.35 -9.39
N LEU A 223 31.87 18.52 -10.04
CA LEU A 223 31.09 19.70 -9.64
C LEU A 223 29.60 19.48 -9.85
N VAL A 224 29.23 18.89 -10.99
CA VAL A 224 27.83 18.52 -11.31
C VAL A 224 27.31 17.53 -10.28
N ARG A 225 28.10 16.50 -9.94
CA ARG A 225 27.74 15.50 -8.92
C ARG A 225 27.48 16.16 -7.57
N LYS A 226 28.37 17.04 -7.11
CA LYS A 226 28.22 17.75 -5.84
C LYS A 226 26.93 18.58 -5.79
N ILE A 227 26.59 19.29 -6.87
CA ILE A 227 25.33 20.05 -6.96
C ILE A 227 24.12 19.11 -6.95
N LEU A 228 24.17 18.00 -7.69
CA LEU A 228 23.10 17.02 -7.78
C LEU A 228 22.80 16.38 -6.41
N PHE A 229 23.83 15.90 -5.71
CA PHE A 229 23.70 15.31 -4.38
C PHE A 229 23.26 16.35 -3.34
N SER A 230 23.82 17.57 -3.38
CA SER A 230 23.39 18.66 -2.48
C SER A 230 21.90 18.99 -2.67
N ARG A 231 21.42 19.08 -3.92
CA ARG A 231 20.00 19.32 -4.21
C ARG A 231 19.13 18.14 -3.79
N ALA A 232 19.56 16.90 -4.02
CA ALA A 232 18.84 15.71 -3.58
C ALA A 232 18.72 15.65 -2.05
N LYS A 233 19.83 15.89 -1.32
CA LYS A 233 19.86 15.96 0.14
C LYS A 233 18.96 17.08 0.66
N LYS A 234 19.04 18.28 0.07
CA LYS A 234 18.16 19.39 0.41
C LYS A 234 16.69 19.04 0.19
N ASN A 235 16.33 18.41 -0.93
CA ASN A 235 14.94 17.98 -1.17
C ASN A 235 14.45 16.92 -0.18
N LEU A 236 15.34 16.06 0.34
CA LEU A 236 15.00 15.08 1.37
C LEU A 236 14.80 15.75 2.74
N VAL A 237 15.64 16.72 3.09
CA VAL A 237 15.57 17.45 4.37
C VAL A 237 14.45 18.50 4.38
N ASP A 238 14.26 19.23 3.28
CA ASP A 238 13.20 20.24 3.12
C ASP A 238 11.80 19.60 3.14
N LYS A 239 11.71 18.31 2.77
CA LYS A 239 10.59 17.44 3.17
C LYS A 239 10.78 17.10 4.65
N ARG A 240 10.49 18.09 5.50
CA ARG A 240 10.77 18.27 6.94
C ARG A 240 10.63 17.09 7.92
N TYR A 241 10.33 15.87 7.46
CA TYR A 241 10.19 14.68 8.28
C TYR A 241 10.84 13.49 7.57
N VAL A 242 12.16 13.36 7.66
CA VAL A 242 12.85 12.11 7.27
C VAL A 242 12.52 11.06 8.34
N ARG A 243 11.39 10.36 8.17
CA ARG A 243 10.86 9.40 9.15
C ARG A 243 11.60 8.05 9.16
N SER A 244 12.45 7.83 8.16
CA SER A 244 13.38 6.72 8.04
C SER A 244 14.71 7.26 7.52
N LEU A 245 15.84 6.77 8.04
CA LEU A 245 17.17 7.16 7.57
C LEU A 245 17.52 6.57 6.19
N ALA A 246 16.78 5.57 5.72
CA ALA A 246 17.08 4.84 4.50
C ALA A 246 17.26 5.73 3.25
N PRO A 247 16.41 6.75 2.96
CA PRO A 247 16.62 7.63 1.81
C PRO A 247 17.94 8.41 1.88
N LEU A 248 18.36 8.83 3.08
CA LEU A 248 19.63 9.55 3.27
C LEU A 248 20.82 8.59 3.10
N MET A 249 20.75 7.40 3.68
CA MET A 249 21.80 6.39 3.57
C MET A 249 21.94 5.83 2.15
N ILE A 250 20.82 5.67 1.41
CA ILE A 250 20.83 5.39 -0.03
C ILE A 250 21.60 6.47 -0.77
N LEU A 251 21.26 7.74 -0.53
CA LEU A 251 21.88 8.88 -1.21
C LEU A 251 23.39 8.90 -0.95
N GLU A 252 23.79 8.73 0.30
CA GLU A 252 25.19 8.73 0.73
C GLU A 252 25.98 7.53 0.17
N SER A 253 25.40 6.33 0.18
CA SER A 253 26.02 5.14 -0.43
C SER A 253 26.29 5.34 -1.94
N VAL A 254 25.34 5.94 -2.66
CA VAL A 254 25.51 6.30 -4.07
C VAL A 254 26.56 7.40 -4.23
N GLU A 255 26.55 8.44 -3.38
CA GLU A 255 27.50 9.55 -3.42
C GLU A 255 28.94 9.08 -3.20
N VAL A 256 29.19 8.31 -2.13
CA VAL A 256 30.50 7.73 -1.82
C VAL A 256 30.96 6.80 -2.93
N GLY A 257 30.07 5.93 -3.40
CA GLY A 257 30.38 4.98 -4.45
C GLY A 257 30.75 5.63 -5.77
N MET A 258 30.02 6.67 -6.18
CA MET A 258 30.28 7.40 -7.42
C MET A 258 31.46 8.37 -7.28
N GLY A 259 31.69 8.93 -6.08
CA GLY A 259 32.78 9.88 -5.79
C GLY A 259 34.14 9.24 -5.58
N ALA A 260 34.20 8.15 -4.81
CA ALA A 260 35.45 7.48 -4.41
C ALA A 260 35.74 6.23 -5.25
N SER A 261 35.04 5.12 -4.99
CA SER A 261 35.23 3.88 -5.75
C SER A 261 34.05 2.93 -5.59
N PHE A 262 33.92 1.98 -6.54
CA PHE A 262 32.89 0.93 -6.48
C PHE A 262 32.95 0.13 -5.18
N ASN A 263 34.15 -0.33 -4.79
CA ASN A 263 34.34 -1.11 -3.56
C ASN A 263 34.03 -0.30 -2.29
N ARG A 264 34.35 1.00 -2.27
CA ARG A 264 34.03 1.86 -1.12
C ARG A 264 32.52 2.09 -1.01
N GLY A 265 31.82 2.23 -2.13
CA GLY A 265 30.36 2.27 -2.16
C GLY A 265 29.72 0.98 -1.67
N LEU A 266 30.20 -0.20 -2.10
CA LEU A 266 29.73 -1.50 -1.59
C LEU A 266 29.94 -1.63 -0.07
N HIS A 267 31.10 -1.19 0.43
CA HIS A 267 31.36 -1.22 1.87
C HIS A 267 30.34 -0.36 2.64
N VAL A 268 30.10 0.87 2.20
CA VAL A 268 29.10 1.77 2.82
C VAL A 268 27.70 1.19 2.73
N GLU A 269 27.32 0.61 1.57
CA GLU A 269 26.06 -0.10 1.40
C GLU A 269 25.87 -1.21 2.44
N SER A 270 26.91 -2.03 2.68
CA SER A 270 26.83 -3.13 3.64
C SER A 270 26.70 -2.67 5.08
N VAL A 271 27.37 -1.59 5.45
CA VAL A 271 27.29 -1.00 6.80
C VAL A 271 25.89 -0.44 7.03
N TYR A 272 25.38 0.37 6.10
CA TYR A 272 24.04 0.95 6.23
C TYR A 272 22.92 -0.09 6.16
N PHE A 273 23.08 -1.17 5.39
CA PHE A 273 22.13 -2.26 5.44
C PHE A 273 22.09 -2.90 6.84
N GLY A 274 23.26 -3.16 7.44
CA GLY A 274 23.38 -3.67 8.81
C GLY A 274 22.69 -2.77 9.84
N GLU A 275 22.94 -1.47 9.78
CA GLU A 275 22.31 -0.48 10.67
C GLU A 275 20.79 -0.42 10.48
N LEU A 276 20.32 -0.32 9.23
CA LEU A 276 18.91 -0.16 8.92
C LEU A 276 18.08 -1.40 9.24
N VAL A 277 18.58 -2.61 8.98
CA VAL A 277 17.78 -3.84 9.11
C VAL A 277 17.40 -4.17 10.54
N VAL A 278 18.19 -3.71 11.52
CA VAL A 278 17.89 -3.87 12.96
C VAL A 278 17.26 -2.64 13.60
N SER A 279 17.17 -1.51 12.88
CA SER A 279 16.55 -0.29 13.39
C SER A 279 15.06 -0.48 13.71
N ASP A 280 14.57 0.25 14.71
CA ASP A 280 13.18 0.15 15.15
C ASP A 280 12.19 0.47 14.02
N VAL A 281 12.48 1.51 13.23
CA VAL A 281 11.65 1.91 12.09
C VAL A 281 11.54 0.79 11.08
N SER A 282 12.66 0.23 10.62
CA SER A 282 12.64 -0.85 9.62
C SER A 282 12.00 -2.11 10.18
N ARG A 283 12.25 -2.47 11.45
CA ARG A 283 11.59 -3.60 12.10
C ARG A 283 10.07 -3.44 12.13
N GLN A 284 9.55 -2.26 12.43
CA GLN A 284 8.11 -2.02 12.40
C GLN A 284 7.54 -2.07 10.98
N LEU A 285 8.25 -1.52 10.00
CA LEU A 285 7.86 -1.62 8.60
C LEU A 285 7.80 -3.09 8.15
N LEU A 286 8.85 -3.87 8.39
CA LEU A 286 8.91 -5.30 8.07
C LEU A 286 7.75 -6.07 8.72
N LYS A 287 7.52 -5.89 10.02
CA LYS A 287 6.40 -6.51 10.76
C LYS A 287 5.05 -6.11 10.18
N PHE A 288 4.89 -4.86 9.76
CA PHE A 288 3.66 -4.38 9.12
C PHE A 288 3.41 -5.03 7.75
N PHE A 289 4.42 -5.08 6.87
CA PHE A 289 4.26 -5.74 5.56
C PHE A 289 3.97 -7.24 5.70
N LEU A 290 4.61 -7.92 6.66
CA LEU A 290 4.27 -9.30 7.00
C LEU A 290 2.81 -9.45 7.46
N SER A 291 2.33 -8.49 8.27
CA SER A 291 0.94 -8.45 8.72
C SER A 291 -0.03 -8.34 7.53
N VAL A 292 0.28 -7.49 6.55
CA VAL A 292 -0.50 -7.36 5.30
C VAL A 292 -0.53 -8.69 4.52
N ASP A 293 0.61 -9.38 4.42
CA ASP A 293 0.69 -10.66 3.71
C ASP A 293 0.03 -11.83 4.45
N ASP A 294 0.00 -11.80 5.78
CA ASP A 294 -0.78 -12.72 6.60
C ASP A 294 -2.28 -12.49 6.37
N VAL A 295 -2.75 -11.24 6.39
CA VAL A 295 -4.14 -10.87 6.08
C VAL A 295 -4.54 -11.37 4.70
N LYS A 296 -3.74 -11.10 3.65
CA LYS A 296 -3.99 -11.59 2.27
C LYS A 296 -4.21 -13.10 2.21
N ARG A 297 -3.43 -13.89 2.94
CA ARG A 297 -3.55 -15.36 2.95
C ARG A 297 -4.75 -15.85 3.75
N GLU A 298 -5.04 -15.21 4.88
CA GLU A 298 -6.18 -15.56 5.71
C GLU A 298 -7.50 -15.32 4.99
N ILE A 299 -7.60 -14.22 4.25
CA ILE A 299 -8.75 -13.91 3.38
C ILE A 299 -9.04 -15.07 2.43
N ILE A 300 -8.02 -15.64 1.77
CA ILE A 300 -8.19 -16.75 0.83
C ILE A 300 -8.75 -17.99 1.53
N LYS A 301 -8.24 -18.30 2.73
CA LYS A 301 -8.70 -19.44 3.52
C LYS A 301 -10.16 -19.28 3.95
N GLN A 302 -10.57 -18.07 4.31
CA GLN A 302 -11.92 -17.78 4.81
C GLN A 302 -12.97 -17.65 3.70
N SER A 303 -12.54 -17.31 2.49
CA SER A 303 -13.42 -17.10 1.35
C SER A 303 -13.91 -18.40 0.68
N GLY A 304 -13.35 -19.56 1.03
CA GLY A 304 -13.70 -20.83 0.40
C GLY A 304 -13.37 -20.87 -1.10
N HIS A 305 -14.23 -21.53 -1.88
CA HIS A 305 -14.09 -21.56 -3.35
C HIS A 305 -14.54 -20.22 -3.94
N ILE A 306 -13.66 -19.62 -4.73
CA ILE A 306 -13.86 -18.29 -5.32
C ILE A 306 -14.11 -18.46 -6.82
N GLU A 307 -15.34 -18.18 -7.27
CA GLU A 307 -15.64 -18.08 -8.70
C GLU A 307 -15.27 -16.68 -9.24
N PRO A 308 -14.67 -16.57 -10.44
CA PRO A 308 -14.29 -15.28 -10.98
C PRO A 308 -15.51 -14.41 -11.35
N VAL A 309 -15.60 -13.22 -10.77
CA VAL A 309 -16.63 -12.19 -11.05
C VAL A 309 -16.40 -11.57 -12.43
N LYS A 310 -17.28 -11.81 -13.38
CA LYS A 310 -17.14 -11.34 -14.77
C LYS A 310 -17.96 -10.10 -15.05
N LYS A 311 -19.13 -9.98 -14.42
CA LYS A 311 -20.11 -8.93 -14.67
C LYS A 311 -20.64 -8.37 -13.35
N ILE A 312 -20.60 -7.04 -13.23
CA ILE A 312 -21.17 -6.34 -12.10
C ILE A 312 -22.20 -5.31 -12.56
N VAL A 313 -23.15 -5.02 -11.68
CA VAL A 313 -24.00 -3.83 -11.78
C VAL A 313 -23.62 -2.88 -10.65
N VAL A 314 -23.38 -1.62 -10.96
CA VAL A 314 -23.13 -0.57 -9.95
C VAL A 314 -24.37 0.31 -9.89
N VAL A 315 -25.04 0.33 -8.74
CA VAL A 315 -26.27 1.07 -8.44
C VAL A 315 -25.88 2.40 -7.80
N GLY A 316 -26.08 3.48 -8.56
CA GLY A 316 -25.63 4.83 -8.23
C GLY A 316 -24.55 5.28 -9.22
N SER A 317 -24.78 6.41 -9.89
CA SER A 317 -23.83 7.00 -10.85
C SER A 317 -23.07 8.21 -10.28
N ASP A 318 -23.12 8.38 -8.96
CA ASP A 318 -22.40 9.42 -8.23
C ASP A 318 -20.87 9.21 -8.28
N PRO A 319 -20.05 10.12 -7.71
CA PRO A 319 -18.60 9.96 -7.71
C PRO A 319 -18.12 8.65 -7.06
N LEU A 320 -18.88 8.06 -6.14
CA LEU A 320 -18.53 6.80 -5.49
C LEU A 320 -18.80 5.60 -6.41
N GLY A 321 -20.00 5.53 -7.01
CA GLY A 321 -20.33 4.51 -8.01
C GLY A 321 -19.40 4.55 -9.22
N SER A 322 -19.02 5.76 -9.66
CA SER A 322 -18.02 5.96 -10.71
C SER A 322 -16.67 5.32 -10.36
N GLN A 323 -16.23 5.40 -9.10
CA GLN A 323 -14.97 4.78 -8.67
C GLN A 323 -15.03 3.26 -8.70
N PHE A 324 -16.13 2.64 -8.26
CA PHE A 324 -16.33 1.19 -8.40
C PHE A 324 -16.35 0.74 -9.86
N ALA A 325 -17.00 1.52 -10.74
CA ALA A 325 -16.97 1.26 -12.19
C ALA A 325 -15.55 1.35 -12.78
N ILE A 326 -14.76 2.35 -12.34
CA ILE A 326 -13.37 2.53 -12.76
C ILE A 326 -12.50 1.34 -12.34
N VAL A 327 -12.51 0.95 -11.06
CA VAL A 327 -11.62 -0.12 -10.58
C VAL A 327 -12.01 -1.47 -11.19
N ALA A 328 -13.31 -1.74 -11.38
CA ALA A 328 -13.80 -2.92 -12.07
C ALA A 328 -13.31 -2.99 -13.53
N ALA A 329 -13.44 -1.88 -14.28
CA ALA A 329 -12.94 -1.80 -15.65
C ALA A 329 -11.39 -1.88 -15.71
N GLU A 330 -10.68 -1.38 -14.69
CA GLU A 330 -9.23 -1.58 -14.59
C GLU A 330 -8.86 -3.05 -14.47
N ALA A 331 -9.64 -3.83 -13.71
CA ALA A 331 -9.52 -5.27 -13.54
C ALA A 331 -10.08 -6.12 -14.71
N GLY A 332 -10.59 -5.48 -15.77
CA GLY A 332 -11.15 -6.17 -16.93
C GLY A 332 -12.55 -6.77 -16.69
N ILE A 333 -13.27 -6.28 -15.69
CA ILE A 333 -14.63 -6.73 -15.33
C ILE A 333 -15.65 -5.87 -16.07
N CYS A 334 -16.69 -6.50 -16.63
CA CYS A 334 -17.77 -5.78 -17.31
C CYS A 334 -18.68 -5.09 -16.29
N VAL A 335 -18.99 -3.81 -16.53
CA VAL A 335 -19.77 -2.97 -15.63
C VAL A 335 -21.05 -2.51 -16.33
N ARG A 336 -22.16 -2.59 -15.59
CA ARG A 336 -23.44 -1.94 -15.91
C ARG A 336 -23.71 -0.87 -14.87
N LEU A 337 -23.54 0.40 -15.20
CA LEU A 337 -23.81 1.53 -14.32
C LEU A 337 -25.31 1.87 -14.36
N TYR A 338 -25.98 1.81 -13.22
CA TYR A 338 -27.41 2.06 -13.08
C TYR A 338 -27.68 3.33 -12.29
N ASP A 339 -28.57 4.17 -12.81
CA ASP A 339 -29.20 5.29 -12.10
C ASP A 339 -30.56 5.58 -12.72
N THR A 340 -31.48 6.18 -11.98
CA THR A 340 -32.82 6.50 -12.51
C THR A 340 -32.80 7.74 -13.42
N ASP A 341 -31.72 8.52 -13.41
CA ASP A 341 -31.58 9.77 -14.15
C ASP A 341 -30.41 9.73 -15.16
N TYR A 342 -30.73 9.89 -16.44
CA TYR A 342 -29.75 9.96 -17.53
C TYR A 342 -28.69 11.06 -17.33
N LYS A 343 -29.02 12.18 -16.67
CA LYS A 343 -28.04 13.24 -16.39
C LYS A 343 -26.96 12.75 -15.44
N LYS A 344 -27.35 12.07 -14.37
CA LYS A 344 -26.40 11.51 -13.39
C LYS A 344 -25.53 10.43 -14.03
N ILE A 345 -26.12 9.55 -14.85
CA ILE A 345 -25.34 8.59 -15.64
C ILE A 345 -24.30 9.29 -16.52
N GLY A 346 -24.70 10.35 -17.22
CA GLY A 346 -23.78 11.15 -18.04
C GLY A 346 -22.61 11.73 -17.24
N GLU A 347 -22.85 12.16 -16.01
CA GLU A 347 -21.81 12.62 -15.08
C GLU A 347 -20.89 11.47 -14.63
N GLY A 348 -21.46 10.32 -14.25
CA GLY A 348 -20.69 9.14 -13.86
C GLY A 348 -19.79 8.62 -14.97
N LEU A 349 -20.32 8.51 -16.20
CA LEU A 349 -19.53 8.14 -17.39
C LEU A 349 -18.44 9.18 -17.68
N ARG A 350 -18.72 10.47 -17.47
CA ARG A 350 -17.72 11.53 -17.64
C ARG A 350 -16.60 11.42 -16.60
N ASN A 351 -16.89 11.03 -15.37
CA ASN A 351 -15.88 10.78 -14.34
C ASN A 351 -14.98 9.60 -14.74
N CYS A 352 -15.56 8.49 -15.22
CA CYS A 352 -14.81 7.35 -15.75
C CYS A 352 -13.90 7.76 -16.92
N TYR A 353 -14.43 8.52 -17.88
CA TYR A 353 -13.65 9.03 -19.02
C TYR A 353 -12.48 9.92 -18.58
N ARG A 354 -12.71 10.85 -17.63
CA ARG A 354 -11.67 11.76 -17.11
C ARG A 354 -10.53 10.98 -16.45
N TYR A 355 -10.86 9.94 -15.67
CA TYR A 355 -9.86 9.09 -15.02
C TYR A 355 -8.94 8.41 -16.06
N PHE A 356 -9.51 7.70 -17.03
CA PHE A 356 -8.72 7.01 -18.05
C PHE A 356 -7.97 7.99 -18.97
N LYS A 357 -8.54 9.15 -19.27
CA LYS A 357 -7.84 10.23 -19.98
C LYS A 357 -6.62 10.72 -19.20
N GLY A 358 -6.72 10.80 -17.87
CA GLY A 358 -5.60 11.12 -16.99
C GLY A 358 -4.47 10.09 -17.11
N LYS A 359 -4.80 8.80 -17.06
CA LYS A 359 -3.83 7.70 -17.23
C LYS A 359 -3.19 7.69 -18.63
N LEU A 360 -3.95 8.02 -19.67
CA LEU A 360 -3.42 8.17 -21.03
C LEU A 360 -2.42 9.34 -21.10
N LYS A 361 -2.78 10.49 -20.54
CA LYS A 361 -1.91 11.68 -20.50
C LYS A 361 -0.62 11.45 -19.71
N SER A 362 -0.67 10.64 -18.65
CA SER A 362 0.53 10.27 -17.88
C SER A 362 1.38 9.19 -18.57
N GLY A 363 0.90 8.61 -19.66
CA GLY A 363 1.55 7.50 -20.37
C GLY A 363 1.41 6.15 -19.66
N ALA A 364 0.51 6.05 -18.67
CA ALA A 364 0.29 4.81 -17.92
C ALA A 364 -0.50 3.75 -18.72
N ILE A 365 -1.28 4.17 -19.72
CA ILE A 365 -2.03 3.28 -20.61
C ILE A 365 -1.96 3.80 -22.05
N THR A 366 -2.16 2.91 -23.04
CA THR A 366 -2.28 3.31 -24.45
C THR A 366 -3.69 3.79 -24.79
N GLU A 367 -3.86 4.41 -25.97
CA GLU A 367 -5.19 4.77 -26.46
C GLU A 367 -6.09 3.54 -26.67
N PHE A 368 -5.49 2.43 -27.14
CA PHE A 368 -6.20 1.16 -27.29
C PHE A 368 -6.68 0.62 -25.94
N ASP A 369 -5.82 0.64 -24.92
CA ASP A 369 -6.19 0.20 -23.56
C ASP A 369 -7.31 1.07 -22.97
N MET A 370 -7.23 2.39 -23.17
CA MET A 370 -8.27 3.32 -22.72
C MET A 370 -9.63 2.99 -23.37
N ARG A 371 -9.67 2.80 -24.69
CA ARG A 371 -10.90 2.45 -25.41
C ARG A 371 -11.45 1.10 -24.94
N ARG A 372 -10.58 0.10 -24.79
CA ARG A 372 -10.95 -1.22 -24.28
C ARG A 372 -11.59 -1.13 -22.89
N LYS A 373 -10.97 -0.40 -21.96
CA LYS A 373 -11.49 -0.23 -20.58
C LYS A 373 -12.80 0.54 -20.54
N LEU A 374 -12.95 1.60 -21.34
CA LEU A 374 -14.22 2.34 -21.44
C LEU A 374 -15.34 1.48 -22.02
N ASN A 375 -15.06 0.61 -22.99
CA ASN A 375 -16.06 -0.30 -23.56
C ASN A 375 -16.54 -1.38 -22.59
N LEU A 376 -15.84 -1.60 -21.46
CA LEU A 376 -16.33 -2.46 -20.38
C LEU A 376 -17.42 -1.79 -19.55
N ILE A 377 -17.58 -0.45 -19.63
CA ILE A 377 -18.54 0.32 -18.85
C ILE A 377 -19.73 0.66 -19.75
N SER A 378 -20.85 -0.01 -19.49
CA SER A 378 -22.15 0.29 -20.09
C SER A 378 -23.10 0.87 -19.05
N TYR A 379 -24.26 1.40 -19.45
CA TYR A 379 -25.20 2.05 -18.54
C TYR A 379 -26.65 1.62 -18.76
N THR A 380 -27.49 1.76 -17.74
CA THR A 380 -28.93 1.47 -17.79
C THR A 380 -29.72 2.42 -16.89
N CYS A 381 -30.93 2.79 -17.31
CA CYS A 381 -31.89 3.57 -16.49
C CYS A 381 -33.04 2.72 -15.94
N ASP A 382 -33.05 1.44 -16.29
CA ASP A 382 -34.00 0.45 -15.83
C ASP A 382 -33.24 -0.80 -15.33
N TYR A 383 -33.99 -1.83 -14.95
CA TYR A 383 -33.44 -3.07 -14.41
C TYR A 383 -32.85 -4.03 -15.47
N THR A 384 -32.60 -3.58 -16.70
CA THR A 384 -31.98 -4.39 -17.75
C THR A 384 -30.52 -4.71 -17.42
N GLY A 385 -30.21 -6.01 -17.37
CA GLY A 385 -28.86 -6.53 -17.16
C GLY A 385 -28.61 -7.13 -15.78
N PHE A 386 -29.49 -6.87 -14.79
CA PHE A 386 -29.36 -7.38 -13.43
C PHE A 386 -29.41 -8.91 -13.33
N ARG A 387 -30.22 -9.57 -14.17
CA ARG A 387 -30.35 -11.05 -14.19
C ARG A 387 -29.03 -11.79 -14.46
N ASN A 388 -28.10 -11.15 -15.17
CA ASN A 388 -26.82 -11.76 -15.58
C ASN A 388 -25.62 -11.21 -14.79
N ALA A 389 -25.87 -10.47 -13.71
CA ALA A 389 -24.84 -9.92 -12.86
C ALA A 389 -24.39 -10.96 -11.84
N ASP A 390 -23.07 -11.14 -11.70
CA ASP A 390 -22.50 -11.97 -10.64
C ASP A 390 -22.56 -11.20 -9.31
N LEU A 391 -22.38 -9.87 -9.38
CA LEU A 391 -22.35 -8.97 -8.23
C LEU A 391 -23.14 -7.67 -8.50
N VAL A 392 -23.97 -7.25 -7.56
CA VAL A 392 -24.60 -5.92 -7.53
C VAL A 392 -23.90 -5.10 -6.44
N VAL A 393 -23.44 -3.91 -6.80
CA VAL A 393 -22.73 -2.97 -5.92
C VAL A 393 -23.63 -1.76 -5.68
N GLU A 394 -24.12 -1.60 -4.47
CA GLU A 394 -25.02 -0.49 -4.11
C GLU A 394 -24.25 0.62 -3.40
N THR A 395 -24.22 1.83 -4.00
CA THR A 395 -23.36 2.93 -3.55
C THR A 395 -24.09 4.16 -3.04
N LEU A 396 -25.41 4.12 -2.89
CA LEU A 396 -26.19 5.22 -2.32
C LEU A 396 -25.97 5.24 -0.81
N PHE A 397 -25.67 6.41 -0.25
CA PHE A 397 -25.34 6.54 1.18
C PHE A 397 -26.23 7.53 1.94
N LYS A 398 -27.03 8.33 1.22
CA LYS A 398 -27.70 9.49 1.82
C LYS A 398 -29.04 9.16 2.49
N ASP A 399 -29.77 8.17 2.01
CA ASP A 399 -31.17 7.96 2.37
C ASP A 399 -31.48 6.47 2.49
N LEU A 400 -31.83 6.02 3.71
CA LEU A 400 -32.13 4.62 3.99
C LEU A 400 -33.39 4.14 3.27
N GLU A 401 -34.44 4.95 3.24
CA GLU A 401 -35.72 4.60 2.61
C GLU A 401 -35.52 4.40 1.11
N LYS A 402 -34.81 5.33 0.47
CA LYS A 402 -34.49 5.23 -0.95
C LYS A 402 -33.63 4.01 -1.29
N ARG A 403 -32.65 3.68 -0.44
CA ARG A 403 -31.83 2.47 -0.60
C ARG A 403 -32.71 1.23 -0.57
N GLN A 404 -33.56 1.13 0.44
CA GLN A 404 -34.48 0.01 0.62
C GLN A 404 -35.48 -0.12 -0.54
N GLU A 405 -36.01 0.99 -1.05
CA GLU A 405 -36.90 1.02 -2.22
C GLU A 405 -36.21 0.44 -3.46
N ILE A 406 -34.98 0.89 -3.75
CA ILE A 406 -34.22 0.41 -4.91
C ILE A 406 -33.87 -1.07 -4.76
N LEU A 407 -33.47 -1.51 -3.57
CA LEU A 407 -33.16 -2.91 -3.29
C LEU A 407 -34.37 -3.83 -3.49
N LYS A 408 -35.57 -3.42 -3.05
CA LYS A 408 -36.82 -4.16 -3.31
C LYS A 408 -37.12 -4.30 -4.80
N GLY A 409 -36.83 -3.29 -5.60
CA GLY A 409 -37.03 -3.33 -7.05
C GLY A 409 -36.01 -4.23 -7.77
N ILE A 410 -34.78 -4.34 -7.24
CA ILE A 410 -33.70 -5.15 -7.84
C ILE A 410 -33.85 -6.64 -7.51
N GLU A 411 -34.19 -6.98 -6.27
CA GLU A 411 -34.26 -8.37 -5.80
C GLU A 411 -35.00 -9.34 -6.77
N PRO A 412 -36.21 -9.03 -7.28
CA PRO A 412 -36.95 -9.96 -8.14
C PRO A 412 -36.38 -10.14 -9.54
N VAL A 413 -35.54 -9.22 -10.03
CA VAL A 413 -34.99 -9.26 -11.40
C VAL A 413 -33.56 -9.77 -11.47
N ALA A 414 -32.89 -9.88 -10.32
CA ALA A 414 -31.52 -10.32 -10.25
C ALA A 414 -31.38 -11.84 -10.44
N GLY A 415 -30.16 -12.30 -10.71
CA GLY A 415 -29.86 -13.71 -10.83
C GLY A 415 -30.04 -14.44 -9.50
N LYS A 416 -30.32 -15.75 -9.58
CA LYS A 416 -30.49 -16.60 -8.38
C LYS A 416 -29.23 -16.65 -7.53
N ASP A 417 -28.06 -16.56 -8.16
CA ASP A 417 -26.75 -16.64 -7.51
C ASP A 417 -26.08 -15.27 -7.36
N THR A 418 -26.75 -14.18 -7.77
CA THR A 418 -26.22 -12.82 -7.64
C THR A 418 -26.02 -12.47 -6.16
N VAL A 419 -24.86 -11.89 -5.86
CA VAL A 419 -24.49 -11.37 -4.54
C VAL A 419 -24.73 -9.86 -4.49
N LEU A 420 -25.16 -9.36 -3.33
CA LEU A 420 -25.30 -7.93 -3.07
C LEU A 420 -24.12 -7.43 -2.22
N MET A 421 -23.35 -6.50 -2.76
CA MET A 421 -22.35 -5.72 -2.04
C MET A 421 -22.91 -4.35 -1.67
N LEU A 422 -23.15 -4.12 -0.37
CA LEU A 422 -23.63 -2.84 0.14
C LEU A 422 -22.46 -1.96 0.54
N VAL A 423 -22.37 -0.75 -0.01
CA VAL A 423 -21.40 0.24 0.42
C VAL A 423 -21.98 1.05 1.58
N THR A 424 -21.32 1.02 2.73
CA THR A 424 -21.80 1.71 3.95
C THR A 424 -20.63 2.25 4.79
N PHE A 425 -20.89 3.26 5.61
CA PHE A 425 -19.87 3.93 6.43
C PHE A 425 -20.11 3.82 7.94
N SER A 426 -21.37 3.66 8.37
CA SER A 426 -21.79 3.59 9.78
C SER A 426 -22.90 2.58 9.98
N THR A 427 -23.92 2.66 9.12
CA THR A 427 -25.16 1.88 9.27
C THR A 427 -24.92 0.38 9.05
N PRO A 428 -25.30 -0.47 10.02
CA PRO A 428 -25.27 -1.92 9.89
C PRO A 428 -26.01 -2.46 8.66
N LEU A 429 -25.51 -3.58 8.13
CA LEU A 429 -26.08 -4.23 6.95
C LEU A 429 -27.50 -4.71 7.21
N SER A 430 -27.73 -5.28 8.40
CA SER A 430 -29.04 -5.79 8.84
C SER A 430 -30.17 -4.77 8.72
N ILE A 431 -29.88 -3.49 8.94
CA ILE A 431 -30.85 -2.40 8.83
C ILE A 431 -31.18 -2.12 7.36
N ILE A 432 -30.15 -2.00 6.52
CA ILE A 432 -30.31 -1.69 5.08
C ILE A 432 -30.99 -2.85 4.35
N SER A 433 -30.58 -4.10 4.63
CA SER A 433 -31.10 -5.30 3.97
C SER A 433 -32.36 -5.87 4.60
N SER A 434 -32.92 -5.26 5.65
CA SER A 434 -34.13 -5.74 6.35
C SER A 434 -35.34 -5.94 5.44
N VAL A 435 -35.38 -5.25 4.30
CA VAL A 435 -36.45 -5.32 3.31
C VAL A 435 -36.33 -6.45 2.30
N LEU A 436 -35.20 -7.16 2.31
CA LEU A 436 -34.87 -8.23 1.38
C LEU A 436 -35.25 -9.59 1.96
N SER A 437 -35.81 -10.45 1.12
CA SER A 437 -36.32 -11.76 1.54
C SER A 437 -35.48 -12.92 0.99
N SER A 438 -35.26 -12.93 -0.32
CA SER A 438 -34.50 -13.96 -1.03
C SER A 438 -32.98 -13.77 -0.94
N TRP A 439 -32.54 -12.53 -0.71
CA TRP A 439 -31.14 -12.14 -0.63
C TRP A 439 -30.56 -12.23 0.79
N GLN A 440 -31.33 -12.64 1.79
CA GLN A 440 -30.79 -12.93 3.12
C GLN A 440 -29.64 -13.94 3.05
N GLY A 441 -28.57 -13.66 3.79
CA GLY A 441 -27.28 -14.36 3.68
C GLY A 441 -26.40 -13.89 2.51
N ARG A 442 -26.94 -13.44 1.38
CA ARG A 442 -26.16 -13.02 0.19
C ARG A 442 -25.78 -11.54 0.18
N VAL A 443 -25.83 -10.90 1.34
CA VAL A 443 -25.46 -9.50 1.53
C VAL A 443 -24.10 -9.46 2.21
N VAL A 444 -23.17 -8.74 1.59
CA VAL A 444 -21.85 -8.47 2.12
C VAL A 444 -21.63 -6.97 2.09
N GLY A 445 -21.12 -6.40 3.16
CA GLY A 445 -20.87 -4.97 3.25
C GLY A 445 -19.43 -4.63 2.89
N VAL A 446 -19.24 -3.43 2.35
CA VAL A 446 -17.92 -2.85 2.14
C VAL A 446 -17.92 -1.41 2.65
N ARG A 447 -16.97 -1.09 3.52
CA ARG A 447 -16.64 0.29 3.89
C ARG A 447 -15.37 0.72 3.14
N PRO A 448 -15.49 1.55 2.09
CA PRO A 448 -14.35 1.98 1.31
C PRO A 448 -13.60 3.14 1.97
N PHE A 449 -12.32 3.28 1.64
CA PHE A 449 -11.53 4.50 1.91
C PHE A 449 -11.40 5.28 0.61
N LEU A 450 -11.73 6.56 0.62
CA LEU A 450 -11.73 7.39 -0.57
C LEU A 450 -10.40 8.13 -0.74
N PRO A 451 -9.92 8.32 -1.99
CA PRO A 451 -10.40 7.67 -3.22
C PRO A 451 -9.99 6.18 -3.29
N ILE A 452 -10.92 5.31 -3.69
CA ILE A 452 -10.78 3.85 -3.71
C ILE A 452 -9.60 3.39 -4.56
N SER A 453 -9.35 4.08 -5.68
CA SER A 453 -8.27 3.75 -6.61
C SER A 453 -6.86 3.88 -6.00
N ASN A 454 -6.72 4.57 -4.86
CA ASN A 454 -5.42 4.91 -4.28
C ASN A 454 -5.16 4.27 -2.91
N THR A 455 -6.21 3.93 -2.16
CA THR A 455 -6.09 3.45 -0.77
C THR A 455 -5.73 1.97 -0.71
N GLY A 456 -6.22 1.16 -1.65
CA GLY A 456 -5.86 -0.25 -1.77
C GLY A 456 -6.35 -1.14 -0.63
N VAL A 457 -7.25 -0.65 0.23
CA VAL A 457 -7.83 -1.39 1.37
C VAL A 457 -9.30 -1.00 1.54
N VAL A 458 -10.10 -1.93 2.05
CA VAL A 458 -11.48 -1.69 2.51
C VAL A 458 -11.78 -2.54 3.74
N GLU A 459 -12.77 -2.15 4.54
CA GLU A 459 -13.35 -3.08 5.51
C GLU A 459 -14.42 -3.90 4.81
N LEU A 460 -14.30 -5.23 4.87
CA LEU A 460 -15.32 -6.17 4.42
C LEU A 460 -16.17 -6.56 5.63
N ILE A 461 -17.42 -6.14 5.59
CA ILE A 461 -18.39 -6.31 6.66
C ILE A 461 -19.20 -7.56 6.37
N TYR A 462 -19.30 -8.45 7.33
CA TYR A 462 -20.05 -9.71 7.19
C TYR A 462 -20.91 -9.99 8.41
N GLN A 463 -22.00 -10.71 8.17
CA GLN A 463 -22.91 -11.22 9.19
C GLN A 463 -22.53 -12.66 9.54
N GLU A 464 -22.94 -13.17 10.71
CA GLU A 464 -22.59 -14.52 11.15
C GLU A 464 -23.12 -15.63 10.23
N ASP A 465 -24.24 -15.37 9.58
CA ASP A 465 -24.95 -16.26 8.67
C ASP A 465 -24.59 -16.02 7.18
N SER A 466 -23.68 -15.09 6.88
CA SER A 466 -23.19 -14.88 5.52
C SER A 466 -22.46 -16.15 5.02
N PRO A 467 -22.91 -16.80 3.93
CA PRO A 467 -22.28 -18.00 3.41
C PRO A 467 -20.93 -17.63 2.77
N ASN A 468 -19.98 -18.54 2.88
CA ASN A 468 -18.62 -18.36 2.33
C ASN A 468 -18.61 -18.05 0.83
N SER A 469 -19.61 -18.52 0.06
CA SER A 469 -19.73 -18.21 -1.37
C SER A 469 -20.01 -16.73 -1.65
N ALA A 470 -20.83 -16.07 -0.83
CA ALA A 470 -21.13 -14.64 -0.98
C ALA A 470 -19.90 -13.79 -0.62
N ILE A 471 -19.25 -14.13 0.49
CA ILE A 471 -17.98 -13.52 0.91
C ILE A 471 -16.92 -13.72 -0.17
N GLY A 472 -16.78 -14.94 -0.69
CA GLY A 472 -15.82 -15.29 -1.73
C GLY A 472 -16.02 -14.51 -3.03
N THR A 473 -17.27 -14.25 -3.42
CA THR A 473 -17.60 -13.43 -4.59
C THR A 473 -17.11 -11.98 -4.43
N VAL A 474 -17.36 -11.36 -3.27
CA VAL A 474 -16.87 -9.99 -3.00
C VAL A 474 -15.35 -9.96 -2.86
N VAL A 475 -14.75 -10.97 -2.26
CA VAL A 475 -13.29 -11.11 -2.16
C VAL A 475 -12.63 -11.26 -3.52
N ASP A 476 -13.20 -12.04 -4.47
CA ASP A 476 -12.70 -12.11 -5.85
C ASP A 476 -12.62 -10.72 -6.47
N PHE A 477 -13.74 -10.01 -6.40
CA PHE A 477 -13.90 -8.69 -6.98
C PHE A 477 -12.86 -7.71 -6.43
N LEU A 478 -12.74 -7.63 -5.10
CA LEU A 478 -11.79 -6.72 -4.45
C LEU A 478 -10.33 -7.11 -4.75
N ARG A 479 -9.99 -8.39 -4.71
CA ARG A 479 -8.60 -8.83 -4.99
C ARG A 479 -8.18 -8.55 -6.43
N ARG A 480 -9.05 -8.80 -7.41
CA ARG A 480 -8.77 -8.52 -8.82
C ARG A 480 -8.64 -7.04 -9.13
N THR A 481 -9.27 -6.19 -8.33
CA THR A 481 -9.11 -4.73 -8.39
C THR A 481 -7.90 -4.22 -7.60
N GLY A 482 -7.12 -5.11 -6.96
CA GLY A 482 -5.95 -4.74 -6.17
C GLY A 482 -6.28 -4.19 -4.78
N ILE A 483 -7.52 -4.37 -4.32
CA ILE A 483 -8.03 -3.87 -3.04
C ILE A 483 -7.97 -5.00 -2.00
N LEU A 484 -7.42 -4.70 -0.82
CA LEU A 484 -7.34 -5.62 0.31
C LEU A 484 -8.61 -5.56 1.18
N PRO A 485 -9.45 -6.62 1.24
CA PRO A 485 -10.58 -6.68 2.16
C PRO A 485 -10.16 -7.11 3.57
N VAL A 486 -10.24 -6.22 4.56
CA VAL A 486 -10.04 -6.60 5.97
C VAL A 486 -11.38 -6.88 6.62
N PHE A 487 -11.53 -8.08 7.19
CA PHE A 487 -12.80 -8.54 7.75
C PHE A 487 -13.14 -7.81 9.05
N VAL A 488 -14.36 -7.29 9.11
CA VAL A 488 -14.93 -6.57 10.26
C VAL A 488 -16.35 -7.07 10.51
N ARG A 489 -16.77 -7.16 11.78
CA ARG A 489 -18.14 -7.56 12.12
C ARG A 489 -19.15 -6.46 11.81
N ASP A 490 -20.36 -6.86 11.43
CA ASP A 490 -21.52 -5.97 11.25
C ASP A 490 -22.00 -5.39 12.60
N LYS A 491 -21.31 -4.34 13.05
CA LYS A 491 -21.64 -3.56 14.26
C LYS A 491 -21.58 -2.07 13.92
N GLU A 492 -22.31 -1.27 14.71
CA GLU A 492 -22.43 0.17 14.45
C GLU A 492 -21.07 0.87 14.30
N GLY A 493 -20.89 1.61 13.20
CA GLY A 493 -19.69 2.39 12.95
C GLY A 493 -18.45 1.59 12.54
N PHE A 494 -18.56 0.26 12.46
CA PHE A 494 -17.45 -0.63 12.10
C PHE A 494 -16.17 -0.28 12.89
N PHE A 495 -14.98 -0.59 12.38
CA PHE A 495 -13.74 -0.22 13.07
C PHE A 495 -13.23 1.14 12.62
N ALA A 496 -13.07 1.36 11.31
CA ALA A 496 -12.41 2.54 10.78
C ALA A 496 -13.18 3.82 11.06
N THR A 497 -14.50 3.82 10.92
CA THR A 497 -15.31 5.02 11.14
C THR A 497 -15.33 5.41 12.62
N ARG A 498 -15.44 4.46 13.54
CA ARG A 498 -15.34 4.73 14.99
C ARG A 498 -14.00 5.35 15.37
N VAL A 499 -12.89 4.72 14.95
CA VAL A 499 -11.53 5.20 15.27
C VAL A 499 -11.27 6.57 14.64
N LEU A 500 -11.70 6.78 13.39
CA LEU A 500 -11.56 8.06 12.70
C LEU A 500 -12.36 9.18 13.36
N LEU A 501 -13.64 8.95 13.67
CA LEU A 501 -14.47 10.00 14.27
C LEU A 501 -14.04 10.28 15.71
N ALA A 502 -13.56 9.30 16.47
CA ALA A 502 -12.95 9.53 17.78
C ALA A 502 -11.79 10.53 17.70
N TYR A 503 -10.91 10.35 16.70
CA TYR A 503 -9.80 11.26 16.42
C TYR A 503 -10.25 12.67 16.01
N LEU A 504 -11.17 12.75 15.05
CA LEU A 504 -11.64 14.04 14.51
C LEU A 504 -12.44 14.82 15.54
N PHE A 505 -13.27 14.14 16.35
CA PHE A 505 -14.02 14.77 17.42
C PHE A 505 -13.10 15.36 18.47
N GLU A 506 -12.04 14.65 18.86
CA GLU A 506 -11.09 15.19 19.83
C GLU A 506 -10.28 16.37 19.28
N ALA A 507 -10.01 16.41 17.97
CA ALA A 507 -9.43 17.61 17.33
C ALA A 507 -10.40 18.81 17.38
N LEU A 508 -11.69 18.58 17.18
CA LEU A 508 -12.73 19.62 17.31
C LEU A 508 -12.90 20.09 18.76
N GLU A 509 -12.77 19.20 19.74
CA GLU A 509 -12.71 19.56 21.17
C GLU A 509 -11.49 20.45 21.46
N LEU A 510 -10.30 20.09 20.98
CA LEU A 510 -9.09 20.91 21.12
C LEU A 510 -9.27 22.32 20.52
N LEU A 511 -9.92 22.42 19.36
CA LEU A 511 -10.24 23.70 18.74
C LEU A 511 -11.23 24.50 19.60
N GLY A 512 -12.27 23.86 20.12
CA GLY A 512 -13.23 24.47 21.04
C GLY A 512 -12.59 24.95 22.35
N GLU A 513 -11.52 24.30 22.80
CA GLU A 513 -10.74 24.71 23.98
C GLU A 513 -9.73 25.84 23.68
N GLY A 514 -9.54 26.23 22.41
CA GLY A 514 -8.72 27.37 22.00
C GLY A 514 -7.45 27.04 21.22
N ALA A 515 -7.24 25.79 20.78
CA ALA A 515 -6.12 25.44 19.89
C ALA A 515 -6.28 26.07 18.50
N MET A 516 -5.17 26.37 17.82
CA MET A 516 -5.20 26.84 16.43
C MET A 516 -5.16 25.66 15.44
N VAL A 517 -5.91 25.79 14.35
CA VAL A 517 -6.00 24.79 13.26
C VAL A 517 -4.62 24.37 12.78
N GLU A 518 -3.73 25.32 12.46
CA GLU A 518 -2.38 25.03 11.97
C GLU A 518 -1.48 24.35 13.01
N GLN A 519 -1.71 24.60 14.30
CA GLN A 519 -0.92 23.98 15.37
C GLN A 519 -1.24 22.50 15.50
N VAL A 520 -2.53 22.14 15.47
CA VAL A 520 -2.96 20.75 15.59
C VAL A 520 -2.62 19.97 14.33
N ASP A 521 -2.91 20.52 13.14
CA ASP A 521 -2.56 19.89 11.86
C ASP A 521 -1.05 19.69 11.72
N GLY A 522 -0.27 20.73 12.04
CA GLY A 522 1.19 20.67 12.04
C GLY A 522 1.74 19.62 12.99
N ALA A 523 1.20 19.52 14.21
CA ALA A 523 1.62 18.54 15.20
C ALA A 523 1.37 17.10 14.73
N MET A 524 0.23 16.81 14.11
CA MET A 524 -0.09 15.47 13.64
C MET A 524 0.69 15.08 12.37
N ILE A 525 0.99 16.04 11.49
CA ILE A 525 1.89 15.84 10.34
C ILE A 525 3.31 15.54 10.82
N GLU A 526 3.79 16.28 11.83
CA GLU A 526 5.09 16.02 12.47
C GLU A 526 5.10 14.65 13.14
N PHE A 527 4.02 14.27 13.82
CA PHE A 527 3.89 12.96 14.46
C PHE A 527 3.99 11.81 13.45
N GLY A 528 3.45 11.98 12.24
CA GLY A 528 3.58 10.97 11.20
C GLY A 528 2.42 10.86 10.22
N PHE A 529 1.30 11.54 10.46
CA PHE A 529 0.14 11.44 9.58
C PHE A 529 0.44 12.11 8.22
N PRO A 530 -0.21 11.65 7.14
CA PRO A 530 -0.08 12.28 5.82
C PRO A 530 -0.77 13.64 5.77
N LYS A 531 -1.80 13.84 6.61
CA LYS A 531 -2.64 15.04 6.66
C LYS A 531 -3.06 15.31 8.10
N GLY A 532 -3.21 16.58 8.46
CA GLY A 532 -3.77 16.96 9.76
C GLY A 532 -5.28 16.74 9.85
N PRO A 533 -5.87 16.69 11.06
CA PRO A 533 -7.27 16.37 11.26
C PRO A 533 -8.23 17.36 10.58
N PHE A 534 -7.93 18.66 10.59
CA PHE A 534 -8.83 19.66 10.01
C PHE A 534 -8.80 19.64 8.49
N ALA A 535 -7.61 19.54 7.90
CA ALA A 535 -7.49 19.37 6.46
C ALA A 535 -8.09 18.02 5.99
N LEU A 536 -8.13 17.00 6.86
CA LEU A 536 -8.83 15.74 6.60
C LEU A 536 -10.35 15.92 6.65
N ILE A 537 -10.90 16.68 7.60
CA ILE A 537 -12.34 17.01 7.64
C ILE A 537 -12.76 17.73 6.35
N ASP A 538 -11.97 18.67 5.85
CA ASP A 538 -12.26 19.39 4.61
C ASP A 538 -12.29 18.47 3.38
N GLU A 539 -11.47 17.42 3.36
CA GLU A 539 -11.44 16.45 2.27
C GLU A 539 -12.61 15.46 2.32
N ILE A 540 -12.95 14.99 3.52
CA ILE A 540 -14.08 14.08 3.74
C ILE A 540 -15.42 14.82 3.56
N GLY A 541 -15.47 16.07 3.99
CA GLY A 541 -16.66 16.91 4.01
C GLY A 541 -17.31 16.95 5.39
N LEU A 542 -17.59 18.17 5.86
CA LEU A 542 -18.22 18.41 7.16
C LEU A 542 -19.62 17.78 7.27
N GLU A 543 -20.40 17.78 6.18
CA GLU A 543 -21.73 17.14 6.12
C GLU A 543 -21.63 15.65 6.47
N PHE A 544 -20.61 14.96 5.94
CA PHE A 544 -20.37 13.55 6.22
C PHE A 544 -20.01 13.35 7.70
N VAL A 545 -19.03 14.10 8.21
CA VAL A 545 -18.58 13.99 9.61
C VAL A 545 -19.72 14.26 10.59
N SER A 546 -20.55 15.26 10.31
CA SER A 546 -21.73 15.60 11.12
C SER A 546 -22.80 14.51 11.07
N LYS A 547 -23.18 14.06 9.87
CA LYS A 547 -24.25 13.06 9.69
C LYS A 547 -23.86 11.72 10.32
N VAL A 548 -22.71 11.17 9.93
CA VAL A 548 -22.22 9.88 10.43
C VAL A 548 -21.92 9.98 11.92
N GLY A 549 -21.36 11.12 12.36
CA GLY A 549 -21.16 11.40 13.76
C GLY A 549 -22.44 11.32 14.59
N LYS A 550 -23.54 11.89 14.10
CA LYS A 550 -24.83 11.90 14.79
C LYS A 550 -25.37 10.47 14.97
N GLU A 551 -25.31 9.66 13.91
CA GLU A 551 -25.72 8.25 13.94
C GLU A 551 -24.94 7.46 15.01
N LEU A 552 -23.61 7.66 15.10
CA LEU A 552 -22.80 7.01 16.12
C LEU A 552 -23.07 7.53 17.54
N CYS A 553 -23.30 8.83 17.72
CA CYS A 553 -23.66 9.39 19.01
C CYS A 553 -24.96 8.79 19.56
N GLU A 554 -25.97 8.64 18.69
CA GLU A 554 -27.28 8.06 19.05
C GLU A 554 -27.15 6.59 19.45
N SER A 555 -26.27 5.83 18.80
CA SER A 555 -26.09 4.40 19.04
C SER A 555 -25.11 4.08 20.18
N LEU A 556 -23.98 4.79 20.25
CA LEU A 556 -22.90 4.52 21.21
C LEU A 556 -23.03 5.28 22.53
N GLY A 557 -23.90 6.29 22.59
CA GLY A 557 -24.24 7.03 23.81
C GLY A 557 -23.14 7.98 24.30
N GLU A 558 -23.12 8.23 25.62
CA GLU A 558 -22.34 9.33 26.23
C GLU A 558 -20.82 9.27 25.98
N ARG A 559 -20.26 8.08 25.73
CA ARG A 559 -18.82 7.92 25.42
C ARG A 559 -18.42 8.52 24.07
N PHE A 560 -19.38 8.69 23.16
CA PHE A 560 -19.17 9.20 21.81
C PHE A 560 -20.05 10.44 21.62
N LYS A 561 -19.71 11.52 22.32
CA LYS A 561 -20.48 12.76 22.29
C LYS A 561 -20.09 13.63 21.10
N MET A 562 -21.09 14.23 20.45
CA MET A 562 -20.90 15.21 19.40
C MET A 562 -20.23 16.49 19.94
N PRO A 563 -19.11 16.96 19.36
CA PRO A 563 -18.52 18.24 19.73
C PRO A 563 -19.48 19.40 19.46
N LEU A 564 -19.60 20.33 20.40
CA LEU A 564 -20.49 21.50 20.28
C LEU A 564 -20.18 22.33 19.03
N LEU A 565 -18.89 22.48 18.72
CA LEU A 565 -18.46 23.23 17.54
C LEU A 565 -18.97 22.59 16.24
N LEU A 566 -18.94 21.26 16.13
CA LEU A 566 -19.42 20.54 14.95
C LEU A 566 -20.93 20.70 14.76
N ASP A 567 -21.71 20.62 15.84
CA ASP A 567 -23.16 20.85 15.80
C ASP A 567 -23.50 22.28 15.38
N LYS A 568 -22.77 23.29 15.88
CA LYS A 568 -22.92 24.69 15.44
C LYS A 568 -22.58 24.85 13.95
N MET A 569 -21.43 24.34 13.54
CA MET A 569 -20.98 24.41 12.15
C MET A 569 -21.96 23.72 11.19
N ALA A 570 -22.62 22.63 11.61
CA ALA A 570 -23.62 21.95 10.80
C ALA A 570 -24.95 22.72 10.69
N ARG A 571 -25.30 23.57 11.68
CA ARG A 571 -26.56 24.35 11.69
C ARG A 571 -26.47 25.65 10.91
N GLU A 572 -25.29 26.23 10.77
CA GLU A 572 -25.08 27.42 9.95
C GLU A 572 -25.24 27.07 8.46
N LYS A 573 -26.47 27.11 7.97
CA LYS A 573 -26.88 26.74 6.59
C LYS A 573 -26.25 27.59 5.46
N ASN A 574 -25.35 28.54 5.76
CA ASN A 574 -24.56 29.26 4.76
C ASN A 574 -23.39 28.38 4.30
N LEU A 575 -23.71 27.33 3.55
CA LEU A 575 -22.80 26.37 2.93
C LEU A 575 -22.02 26.95 1.72
N GLU A 576 -21.63 28.23 1.80
CA GLU A 576 -20.43 28.76 1.12
C GLU A 576 -19.23 28.77 2.08
N TRP A 577 -19.28 27.91 3.10
CA TRP A 577 -18.19 27.78 4.05
C TRP A 577 -17.07 26.96 3.41
N GLY A 578 -15.96 27.62 3.08
CA GLY A 578 -14.80 27.02 2.44
C GLY A 578 -13.99 26.10 3.35
N GLY A 579 -14.60 25.37 4.28
CA GLY A 579 -13.91 24.49 5.22
C GLY A 579 -13.03 25.21 6.25
N PHE A 580 -12.18 24.44 6.92
CA PHE A 580 -11.10 24.96 7.77
C PHE A 580 -10.02 25.67 6.95
N TYR A 581 -9.86 25.33 5.67
CA TYR A 581 -8.89 25.91 4.75
C TYR A 581 -9.55 26.44 3.47
N ASN A 582 -9.30 27.69 3.14
CA ASN A 582 -9.79 28.30 1.90
C ASN A 582 -9.16 27.68 0.63
N ALA A 583 -9.64 28.08 -0.55
CA ALA A 583 -9.13 27.60 -1.84
C ALA A 583 -7.62 27.85 -2.09
N GLU A 584 -7.00 28.75 -1.33
CA GLU A 584 -5.56 29.06 -1.38
C GLU A 584 -4.75 28.22 -0.37
N GLY A 585 -5.40 27.34 0.39
CA GLY A 585 -4.79 26.50 1.42
C GLY A 585 -4.45 27.26 2.72
N LYS A 586 -5.04 28.43 2.95
CA LYS A 586 -4.88 29.20 4.19
C LYS A 586 -6.04 28.93 5.13
N VAL A 587 -5.79 28.97 6.44
CA VAL A 587 -6.85 28.77 7.43
C VAL A 587 -7.93 29.84 7.31
N ASN A 588 -9.17 29.36 7.25
CA ASN A 588 -10.36 30.17 7.26
C ASN A 588 -10.62 30.71 8.66
N LYS A 589 -10.26 31.98 8.89
CA LYS A 589 -10.38 32.58 10.23
C LYS A 589 -11.83 32.68 10.76
N SER A 590 -12.84 32.54 9.90
CA SER A 590 -14.24 32.57 10.33
C SER A 590 -14.60 31.42 11.27
N VAL A 591 -13.86 30.30 11.23
CA VAL A 591 -14.03 29.17 12.16
C VAL A 591 -13.95 29.61 13.61
N TYR A 592 -13.03 30.53 13.91
CA TYR A 592 -12.81 30.99 15.28
C TYR A 592 -13.93 31.89 15.81
N ASN A 593 -14.81 32.42 14.94
CA ASN A 593 -15.97 33.21 15.37
C ASN A 593 -17.06 32.34 16.04
N LEU A 594 -17.03 31.03 15.82
CA LEU A 594 -18.00 30.06 16.35
C LEU A 594 -17.65 29.59 17.77
N ILE A 595 -16.48 29.99 18.26
CA ILE A 595 -15.97 29.65 19.58
C ILE A 595 -16.42 30.75 20.55
N GLU A 596 -17.40 30.44 21.40
CA GLU A 596 -18.06 31.42 22.29
C GLU A 596 -17.15 31.96 23.39
N GLU A 597 -16.31 31.10 23.97
CA GLU A 597 -15.32 31.51 24.95
C GLU A 597 -13.95 31.52 24.27
N LYS A 598 -13.36 32.71 24.08
CA LYS A 598 -11.93 32.84 23.78
C LYS A 598 -11.13 32.44 25.01
N ILE A 599 -11.23 31.18 25.43
CA ILE A 599 -10.35 30.62 26.45
C ILE A 599 -8.99 30.49 25.78
N VAL A 600 -8.20 31.56 25.80
CA VAL A 600 -6.75 31.42 25.66
C VAL A 600 -6.30 30.80 26.97
N ASN A 601 -6.41 29.48 27.07
CA ASN A 601 -5.93 28.78 28.25
C ASN A 601 -4.41 28.73 28.13
N ASP A 602 -3.68 29.50 28.94
CA ASP A 602 -2.21 29.42 29.01
C ASP A 602 -1.72 27.97 29.29
N ARG A 603 -2.61 27.10 29.78
CA ARG A 603 -2.36 25.67 29.99
C ARG A 603 -2.36 24.83 28.70
N LEU A 604 -3.06 25.25 27.64
CA LEU A 604 -3.05 24.59 26.32
C LEU A 604 -1.71 24.76 25.59
N LEU A 605 -0.99 25.85 25.87
CA LEU A 605 0.38 26.07 25.38
C LEU A 605 1.37 24.99 25.87
N LYS A 606 1.00 24.20 26.88
CA LYS A 606 1.79 23.08 27.42
C LYS A 606 1.22 21.69 27.10
N SER A 607 0.07 21.58 26.42
CA SER A 607 -0.54 20.27 26.14
C SER A 607 0.06 19.64 24.89
N ASP A 608 0.42 18.36 24.98
CA ASP A 608 0.86 17.59 23.82
C ASP A 608 -0.36 17.14 22.98
N PHE A 609 -0.66 17.90 21.91
CA PHE A 609 -1.73 17.57 20.97
C PHE A 609 -1.57 16.18 20.38
N LYS A 610 -0.33 15.75 20.12
CA LYS A 610 -0.02 14.45 19.51
C LYS A 610 -0.47 13.34 20.44
N GLU A 611 -0.08 13.43 21.70
CA GLU A 611 -0.44 12.45 22.73
C GLU A 611 -1.95 12.35 22.91
N ARG A 612 -2.66 13.47 23.10
CA ARG A 612 -4.11 13.45 23.36
C ARG A 612 -4.90 12.84 22.20
N LEU A 613 -4.60 13.26 20.97
CA LEU A 613 -5.25 12.72 19.77
C LEU A 613 -4.92 11.25 19.55
N CYS A 614 -3.66 10.85 19.74
CA CYS A 614 -3.25 9.46 19.60
C CYS A 614 -3.90 8.57 20.66
N LEU A 615 -3.91 8.98 21.94
CA LEU A 615 -4.56 8.23 23.01
C LEU A 615 -6.05 8.04 22.74
N ARG A 616 -6.73 9.04 22.16
CA ARG A 616 -8.14 8.90 21.78
C ARG A 616 -8.35 7.84 20.70
N MET A 617 -7.48 7.81 19.68
CA MET A 617 -7.50 6.76 18.65
C MET A 617 -7.23 5.37 19.24
N LEU A 618 -6.19 5.25 20.07
CA LEU A 618 -5.81 3.99 20.72
C LEU A 618 -6.94 3.45 21.58
N SER A 619 -7.55 4.30 22.40
CA SER A 619 -8.68 3.92 23.26
C SER A 619 -9.84 3.35 22.44
N GLU A 620 -10.26 4.02 21.36
CA GLU A 620 -11.35 3.51 20.53
C GLU A 620 -10.98 2.22 19.78
N ALA A 621 -9.74 2.09 19.31
CA ALA A 621 -9.27 0.89 18.64
C ALA A 621 -9.31 -0.33 19.59
N ILE A 622 -8.84 -0.16 20.84
CA ILE A 622 -8.88 -1.22 21.86
C ILE A 622 -10.32 -1.58 22.22
N LEU A 623 -11.22 -0.60 22.34
CA LEU A 623 -12.65 -0.87 22.54
C LEU A 623 -13.25 -1.66 21.38
N CYS A 624 -12.89 -1.35 20.13
CA CYS A 624 -13.35 -2.13 18.98
C CYS A 624 -12.84 -3.58 19.01
N LEU A 625 -11.65 -3.83 19.57
CA LEU A 625 -11.14 -5.18 19.80
C LEU A 625 -11.91 -5.89 20.93
N GLU A 626 -12.14 -5.21 22.06
CA GLU A 626 -12.92 -5.73 23.20
C GLU A 626 -14.35 -6.09 22.79
N GLU A 627 -14.98 -5.25 21.97
CA GLU A 627 -16.31 -5.49 21.43
C GLU A 627 -16.32 -6.53 20.30
N GLY A 628 -15.17 -7.07 19.87
CA GLY A 628 -15.07 -8.06 18.82
C GLY A 628 -15.45 -7.56 17.43
N ILE A 629 -15.36 -6.24 17.17
CA ILE A 629 -15.57 -5.64 15.84
C ILE A 629 -14.46 -6.10 14.89
N ILE A 630 -13.21 -6.04 15.37
CA ILE A 630 -12.07 -6.68 14.74
C ILE A 630 -11.73 -7.96 15.49
N ARG A 631 -11.21 -8.95 14.77
CA ARG A 631 -10.93 -10.28 15.34
C ARG A 631 -9.61 -10.34 16.10
N ASN A 632 -8.65 -9.50 15.70
CA ASN A 632 -7.32 -9.47 16.25
C ASN A 632 -6.68 -8.08 16.03
N PRO A 633 -5.64 -7.74 16.81
CA PRO A 633 -4.91 -6.47 16.67
C PRO A 633 -4.38 -6.19 15.26
N ARG A 634 -3.92 -7.23 14.56
CA ARG A 634 -3.32 -7.15 13.22
C ARG A 634 -4.27 -6.57 12.18
N ASP A 635 -5.52 -7.02 12.18
CA ASP A 635 -6.55 -6.53 11.25
C ASP A 635 -6.79 -5.02 11.48
N GLY A 636 -6.88 -4.58 12.74
CA GLY A 636 -7.03 -3.16 13.09
C GLY A 636 -5.81 -2.31 12.72
N ASP A 637 -4.60 -2.84 12.87
CA ASP A 637 -3.36 -2.16 12.47
C ASP A 637 -3.29 -1.96 10.95
N VAL A 638 -3.59 -3.00 10.17
CA VAL A 638 -3.58 -2.93 8.70
C VAL A 638 -4.59 -1.90 8.19
N VAL A 639 -5.81 -1.90 8.72
CA VAL A 639 -6.85 -0.92 8.33
C VAL A 639 -6.46 0.50 8.73
N SER A 640 -5.90 0.68 9.92
CA SER A 640 -5.51 2.01 10.40
C SER A 640 -4.40 2.62 9.57
N VAL A 641 -3.38 1.83 9.21
CA VAL A 641 -2.24 2.34 8.43
C VAL A 641 -2.63 2.58 6.97
N LEU A 642 -3.23 1.59 6.29
CA LEU A 642 -3.54 1.71 4.87
C LEU A 642 -4.75 2.63 4.61
N GLY A 643 -5.72 2.62 5.52
CA GLY A 643 -6.98 3.32 5.35
C GLY A 643 -7.04 4.68 6.05
N LEU A 644 -6.69 4.73 7.34
CA LEU A 644 -6.78 5.96 8.14
C LEU A 644 -5.51 6.82 8.08
N GLY A 645 -4.46 6.35 7.42
CA GLY A 645 -3.18 7.05 7.32
C GLY A 645 -2.39 7.07 8.63
N PHE A 646 -2.65 6.10 9.53
CA PHE A 646 -1.85 5.94 10.74
C PHE A 646 -0.37 5.77 10.37
N PRO A 647 0.57 6.39 11.10
CA PRO A 647 1.98 6.37 10.70
C PRO A 647 2.55 4.96 10.57
N VAL A 648 2.90 4.56 9.35
CA VAL A 648 3.31 3.18 9.01
C VAL A 648 4.55 2.70 9.78
N PHE A 649 5.49 3.60 10.09
CA PHE A 649 6.69 3.28 10.87
C PHE A 649 6.41 3.04 12.37
N LEU A 650 5.19 3.34 12.85
CA LEU A 650 4.71 2.97 14.18
C LEU A 650 3.95 1.63 14.16
N GLY A 651 3.73 1.03 12.98
CA GLY A 651 3.16 -0.31 12.81
C GLY A 651 1.64 -0.41 12.93
N GLY A 652 0.96 0.65 13.39
CA GLY A 652 -0.49 0.67 13.66
C GLY A 652 -0.80 0.97 15.13
N PRO A 653 -2.07 1.27 15.49
CA PRO A 653 -2.46 1.59 16.86
C PRO A 653 -2.04 0.54 17.90
N PHE A 654 -2.19 -0.76 17.63
CA PHE A 654 -1.89 -1.80 18.63
C PHE A 654 -0.39 -2.01 18.81
N ARG A 655 0.39 -2.06 17.72
CA ARG A 655 1.87 -2.08 17.81
C ARG A 655 2.43 -0.83 18.49
N TYR A 656 1.86 0.33 18.18
CA TYR A 656 2.24 1.57 18.82
C TYR A 656 1.89 1.53 20.32
N ALA A 657 0.72 1.01 20.69
CA ALA A 657 0.33 0.84 22.08
C ALA A 657 1.31 -0.06 22.86
N ASP A 658 1.72 -1.19 22.27
CA ASP A 658 2.74 -2.07 22.86
C ASP A 658 4.10 -1.37 22.99
N SER A 659 4.49 -0.54 22.01
CA SER A 659 5.75 0.20 22.04
C SER A 659 5.80 1.29 23.12
N LEU A 660 4.66 1.91 23.43
CA LEU A 660 4.53 2.87 24.53
C LEU A 660 4.45 2.18 25.89
N GLY A 661 3.88 0.98 25.93
CA GLY A 661 3.60 0.24 27.15
C GLY A 661 2.16 0.47 27.64
N LEU A 662 1.40 -0.63 27.75
CA LEU A 662 -0.03 -0.58 28.08
C LEU A 662 -0.32 0.03 29.46
N GLY A 663 0.57 -0.15 30.45
CA GLY A 663 0.42 0.46 31.77
C GLY A 663 0.51 1.99 31.73
N ILE A 664 1.41 2.53 30.91
CA ILE A 664 1.54 3.99 30.70
C ILE A 664 0.30 4.54 30.01
N ILE A 665 -0.24 3.80 29.04
CA ILE A 665 -1.48 4.20 28.35
C ILE A 665 -2.65 4.22 29.32
N LEU A 666 -2.79 3.19 30.16
CA LEU A 666 -3.86 3.11 31.16
C LEU A 666 -3.81 4.32 32.10
N GLU A 667 -2.66 4.62 32.69
CA GLU A 667 -2.48 5.77 33.59
C GLU A 667 -2.86 7.10 32.91
N LYS A 668 -2.40 7.31 31.67
CA LYS A 668 -2.72 8.52 30.91
C LYS A 668 -4.20 8.63 30.58
N LEU A 669 -4.84 7.53 30.19
CA LEU A 669 -6.28 7.50 29.91
C LEU A 669 -7.11 7.76 31.18
N GLU A 670 -6.71 7.22 32.33
CA GLU A 670 -7.38 7.53 33.61
C GLU A 670 -7.27 9.01 33.98
N ALA A 671 -6.07 9.59 33.84
CA ALA A 671 -5.85 11.02 34.08
C ALA A 671 -6.67 11.91 33.13
N LEU A 672 -6.74 11.55 31.85
CA LEU A 672 -7.58 12.26 30.87
C LEU A 672 -9.07 12.05 31.14
N SER A 673 -9.48 10.85 31.54
CA SER A 673 -10.88 10.55 31.88
C SER A 673 -11.35 11.37 33.07
N HIS A 674 -10.50 11.59 34.07
CA HIS A 674 -10.82 12.43 35.22
C HIS A 674 -10.98 13.91 34.85
N ARG A 675 -10.29 14.36 33.80
CA ARG A 675 -10.30 15.76 33.34
C ARG A 675 -11.38 16.06 32.31
N PHE A 676 -11.60 15.13 31.39
CA PHE A 676 -12.39 15.32 30.16
C PHE A 676 -13.57 14.34 30.05
N GLY A 677 -13.77 13.48 31.06
CA GLY A 677 -14.93 12.61 31.17
C GLY A 677 -14.78 11.26 30.44
N SER A 678 -15.92 10.59 30.27
CA SER A 678 -16.03 9.18 29.86
C SER A 678 -15.44 8.86 28.48
N ARG A 679 -15.24 9.83 27.59
CA ARG A 679 -14.65 9.61 26.26
C ARG A 679 -13.19 9.12 26.29
N PHE A 680 -12.51 9.30 27.43
CA PHE A 680 -11.17 8.76 27.69
C PHE A 680 -11.17 7.58 28.65
N ALA A 681 -12.34 7.07 29.04
CA ALA A 681 -12.42 5.95 29.96
C ALA A 681 -11.69 4.73 29.37
N PRO A 682 -10.74 4.13 30.10
CA PRO A 682 -10.03 2.94 29.62
C PRO A 682 -10.99 1.74 29.55
N SER A 683 -10.84 0.95 28.48
CA SER A 683 -11.55 -0.31 28.25
C SER A 683 -11.28 -1.35 29.34
N GLY A 684 -12.19 -2.33 29.48
CA GLY A 684 -11.98 -3.46 30.38
C GLY A 684 -10.78 -4.30 29.91
N LEU A 685 -10.71 -4.56 28.61
CA LEU A 685 -9.59 -5.26 27.97
C LEU A 685 -8.22 -4.64 28.28
N LEU A 686 -8.10 -3.30 28.22
CA LEU A 686 -6.82 -2.65 28.53
C LEU A 686 -6.40 -2.89 29.99
N LYS A 687 -7.36 -2.78 30.92
CA LYS A 687 -7.10 -3.03 32.35
C LYS A 687 -6.68 -4.47 32.58
N GLU A 688 -7.37 -5.43 31.96
CA GLU A 688 -7.04 -6.86 32.04
C GLU A 688 -5.63 -7.13 31.54
N LEU A 689 -5.27 -6.66 30.35
CA LEU A 689 -3.92 -6.87 29.79
C LEU A 689 -2.82 -6.28 30.66
N VAL A 690 -3.04 -5.11 31.26
CA VAL A 690 -2.09 -4.50 32.20
C VAL A 690 -1.95 -5.33 33.48
N LEU A 691 -3.06 -5.79 34.06
CA LEU A 691 -3.04 -6.65 35.24
C LEU A 691 -2.29 -7.97 34.98
N GLU A 692 -2.50 -8.58 33.82
CA GLU A 692 -1.87 -9.82 33.41
C GLU A 692 -0.45 -9.66 32.84
N ARG A 693 0.03 -8.41 32.70
CA ARG A 693 1.32 -8.06 32.06
C ARG A 693 1.46 -8.62 30.64
N LYS A 694 0.34 -8.68 29.91
CA LYS A 694 0.28 -9.10 28.51
C LYS A 694 0.42 -7.91 27.56
N ARG A 695 0.66 -8.21 26.29
CA ARG A 695 0.75 -7.28 25.15
C ARG A 695 -0.23 -7.70 24.07
N PHE A 696 -0.47 -6.85 23.08
CA PHE A 696 -1.29 -7.21 21.92
C PHE A 696 -0.55 -8.17 20.98
N TYR A 697 0.76 -7.98 20.84
CA TYR A 697 1.65 -8.86 20.10
C TYR A 697 2.64 -9.55 21.03
N ASP A 698 2.86 -10.84 20.80
CA ASP A 698 3.96 -11.57 21.43
C ASP A 698 5.31 -10.93 21.07
N ALA A 699 6.24 -10.97 22.03
CA ALA A 699 7.53 -10.26 21.97
C ALA A 699 8.46 -10.77 20.87
#